data_AF-A0A9W9XWM1-F1
#
_entry.id   AF-A0A9W9XWM1-F1
#
_cell.length_a   1.000
_cell.length_b   1.000
_cell.length_c   1.000
_cell.angle_alpha   90.00
_cell.angle_beta   90.00
_cell.angle_gamma   90.00
#
_symmetry.space_group_name_H-M   'P 1'
#
loop_
_entity.id
_entity.type
_entity.pdbx_description
1 polymer ?
#
loop_
_entity_poly.entity_id
_entity_poly.type
_entity_poly.pdbx_seq_one_letter_code
_entity_poly.pdbx_strand_id
1 'polypeptide(L)'
;MQVTEVDWHNSVRPEDNAYLCFTSESTGLPKGVMGTYKGIVAFENDYEARMMVEPGRKVAQVMSPAFDSSIHEIFPTLSYGGTLVLNDSKDPFDNLKHADVALLTPSFARMLDPIDYPNLRTVWLVGEPVTREIADTWASALPTYNIYGPTETSIGAAYTRIYPGEAITIGKPTQCAQIYILDDRRNLIFPGMIGDVYIAGIQVSRGYVGRPDKTEASFFIIPGQMMYKTGDRGYWTTSGDVVLLGRADRQIKLRGFRLDLNDLEIRMVQGYSSVTAVVLARVNDTLVVLVQPMDINIDDFRAKLRDVLPSYAIPSLVKGVSEFPVARSGKTDYAAIVDMFASCSDQHTWPMASSYLQDSRSKIIDIWRTVLKLDINHPIGDNDHFVDMGGHSLEQLALASRLSSAFSKEIRARQVIDSPRQGSTAFNVNYVCHLDRGVDVVNLTEAWNTVLARHDIFRPLYCAQGSQLIRTMSSSCPKVRYVSDIDIQQSINYEFDLSKDVPIRVYLSLDLLVLVASYIILDLISLQTVLREVELVVKGGSLPPVTRRYSDITCWNRAVASDDLNFWNSSLRGLPAYPTPKRTTFHGASRVYKLPEDVMSSMTEYSVRYGVTFHQLCLAAISHCLRQNRPSDQPVVLGAPFLNRGLDDLDVVGLFLETLPIRVDAPSNGPGLTYVRDTQQSSRDSLNHSIPWHALLDHFDVHGDHPNIPFIEAIVTFHDHRAVRDFDVPGVAPLRTWCQGAKFNLMMEFCAQEDGSLFLRIEFDDLNYETIKIDTVQHSIMLALMGLTKGLDIAGIQTELDNVSEIPPYIGAQYFTTPSLDV
;
A
#
# COMPACT_ATOMS: atom_id res chain seq x y z
N MET A 1 -44.61 4.85 0.98
CA MET A 1 -45.53 6.00 1.02
C MET A 1 -46.57 5.81 -0.07
N GLN A 2 -47.81 6.25 0.12
CA GLN A 2 -48.70 6.53 -1.03
C GLN A 2 -48.29 7.90 -1.59
N VAL A 3 -48.19 8.02 -2.91
CA VAL A 3 -48.00 9.30 -3.58
C VAL A 3 -49.38 9.86 -3.89
N THR A 4 -49.79 10.91 -3.19
CA THR A 4 -50.96 11.71 -3.59
C THR A 4 -50.60 12.57 -4.79
N GLU A 5 -51.59 12.84 -5.64
CA GLU A 5 -51.41 13.45 -6.96
C GLU A 5 -50.73 14.84 -6.90
N VAL A 6 -49.92 15.13 -7.92
CA VAL A 6 -49.32 16.44 -8.15
C VAL A 6 -49.90 17.00 -9.44
N ASP A 7 -50.42 18.23 -9.39
CA ASP A 7 -51.15 18.86 -10.48
C ASP A 7 -50.21 19.27 -11.63
N TRP A 8 -50.36 18.67 -12.81
CA TRP A 8 -49.48 18.88 -13.97
C TRP A 8 -49.83 20.14 -14.78
N HIS A 9 -49.83 21.31 -14.14
CA HIS A 9 -50.22 22.56 -14.80
C HIS A 9 -49.12 23.24 -15.67
N ASN A 10 -48.92 22.63 -16.84
CA ASN A 10 -48.70 23.24 -18.16
C ASN A 10 -47.37 23.95 -18.54
N SER A 11 -46.88 23.52 -19.72
CA SER A 11 -45.94 24.22 -20.64
C SER A 11 -44.45 24.28 -20.26
N VAL A 12 -43.79 23.12 -20.30
CA VAL A 12 -42.32 23.00 -20.42
C VAL A 12 -41.84 23.56 -21.78
N ARG A 13 -40.74 24.32 -21.77
CA ARG A 13 -40.12 24.97 -22.94
C ARG A 13 -38.70 24.45 -23.17
N PRO A 14 -38.14 24.54 -24.39
CA PRO A 14 -36.74 24.14 -24.64
C PRO A 14 -35.71 24.89 -23.78
N GLU A 15 -36.03 26.13 -23.40
CA GLU A 15 -35.19 26.96 -22.53
C GLU A 15 -35.19 26.50 -21.07
N ASP A 16 -36.19 25.75 -20.62
CA ASP A 16 -36.37 25.41 -19.21
C ASP A 16 -35.35 24.37 -18.73
N ASN A 17 -35.16 24.33 -17.41
CA ASN A 17 -34.23 23.39 -16.77
C ASN A 17 -34.79 21.97 -16.91
N ALA A 18 -33.98 21.05 -17.44
CA ALA A 18 -34.34 19.64 -17.64
C ALA A 18 -33.76 18.72 -16.57
N TYR A 19 -32.57 19.04 -16.06
CA TYR A 19 -31.87 18.23 -15.09
C TYR A 19 -31.00 19.07 -14.16
N LEU A 20 -30.60 18.47 -13.04
CA LEU A 20 -29.71 19.06 -12.05
C LEU A 20 -28.60 18.07 -11.73
N CYS A 21 -27.52 18.09 -12.52
CA CYS A 21 -26.35 17.29 -12.19
C CYS A 21 -25.52 18.03 -11.14
N PHE A 22 -25.24 17.31 -10.06
CA PHE A 22 -24.33 17.77 -9.03
C PHE A 22 -22.92 17.37 -9.41
N THR A 23 -22.25 18.22 -10.20
CA THR A 23 -20.80 18.26 -10.11
C THR A 23 -20.48 18.46 -8.64
N SER A 24 -19.62 17.61 -8.08
CA SER A 24 -18.87 18.07 -6.93
C SER A 24 -18.05 19.22 -7.50
N GLU A 25 -18.44 20.45 -7.20
CA GLU A 25 -17.51 21.54 -7.42
C GLU A 25 -16.55 21.46 -6.22
N SER A 26 -16.18 22.58 -5.65
CA SER A 26 -14.89 22.85 -4.99
C SER A 26 -14.53 23.33 -3.42
N THR A 27 -15.07 24.05 -2.31
CA THR A 27 -16.24 24.77 -1.54
C THR A 27 -17.63 24.14 -1.00
N GLY A 28 -17.69 22.85 -0.67
CA GLY A 28 -18.66 21.84 -0.20
C GLY A 28 -20.03 21.72 -0.81
N LEU A 29 -20.49 22.70 -1.57
CA LEU A 29 -21.87 22.79 -1.99
C LEU A 29 -22.41 21.85 -3.08
N PRO A 30 -21.66 20.93 -3.73
CA PRO A 30 -21.87 20.55 -5.13
C PRO A 30 -22.68 21.53 -5.96
N LYS A 31 -22.04 22.25 -6.89
CA LYS A 31 -22.77 23.07 -7.85
C LYS A 31 -23.79 22.20 -8.59
N GLY A 32 -25.07 22.49 -8.35
CA GLY A 32 -26.15 22.00 -9.16
C GLY A 32 -26.12 22.73 -10.49
N VAL A 33 -25.62 22.08 -11.53
CA VAL A 33 -25.55 22.63 -12.89
C VAL A 33 -26.95 22.62 -13.50
N MET A 34 -27.45 23.79 -13.90
CA MET A 34 -28.77 23.93 -14.53
C MET A 34 -28.70 23.57 -16.01
N GLY A 35 -28.70 22.26 -16.28
CA GLY A 35 -28.89 21.73 -17.62
C GLY A 35 -30.29 22.04 -18.15
N THR A 36 -30.39 22.48 -19.40
CA THR A 36 -31.66 22.86 -20.04
C THR A 36 -32.11 21.80 -21.04
N TYR A 37 -33.40 21.77 -21.39
CA TYR A 37 -33.92 20.83 -22.39
C TYR A 37 -33.21 21.00 -23.74
N LYS A 38 -32.98 22.24 -24.17
CA LYS A 38 -32.17 22.52 -25.37
C LYS A 38 -30.71 22.14 -25.21
N GLY A 39 -30.15 22.10 -23.99
CA GLY A 39 -28.78 21.67 -23.73
C GLY A 39 -28.59 20.18 -24.02
N ILE A 40 -29.48 19.34 -23.45
CA ILE A 40 -29.58 17.91 -23.79
C ILE A 40 -29.79 17.76 -25.30
N VAL A 41 -30.85 18.35 -25.84
CA VAL A 41 -31.25 18.18 -27.24
C VAL A 41 -30.20 18.74 -28.21
N ALA A 42 -29.40 19.73 -27.83
CA ALA A 42 -28.31 20.24 -28.66
C ALA A 42 -27.10 19.29 -28.74
N PHE A 43 -26.86 18.46 -27.73
CA PHE A 43 -25.89 17.36 -27.83
C PHE A 43 -26.50 16.15 -28.55
N GLU A 44 -27.71 15.74 -28.17
CA GLU A 44 -28.46 14.65 -28.81
C GLU A 44 -28.93 14.92 -30.24
N ASN A 45 -28.80 16.15 -30.77
CA ASN A 45 -29.12 16.47 -32.15
C ASN A 45 -27.90 16.42 -33.08
N ASP A 46 -26.69 16.34 -32.53
CA ASP A 46 -25.48 16.13 -33.32
C ASP A 46 -25.45 14.69 -33.88
N TYR A 47 -25.03 14.55 -35.14
CA TYR A 47 -25.20 13.30 -35.89
C TYR A 47 -24.32 12.16 -35.37
N GLU A 48 -23.09 12.41 -34.94
CA GLU A 48 -22.22 11.34 -34.43
C GLU A 48 -22.51 11.04 -32.95
N ALA A 49 -22.90 12.04 -32.16
CA ALA A 49 -23.41 11.82 -30.79
C ALA A 49 -24.69 10.94 -30.79
N ARG A 50 -25.50 11.00 -31.86
CA ARG A 50 -26.62 10.07 -32.09
C ARG A 50 -26.20 8.64 -32.42
N MET A 51 -24.96 8.34 -32.83
CA MET A 51 -24.55 6.96 -33.17
C MET A 51 -24.58 6.00 -31.96
N MET A 52 -24.70 6.52 -30.74
CA MET A 52 -25.07 5.75 -29.55
C MET A 52 -26.43 5.04 -29.68
N VAL A 53 -27.40 5.62 -30.40
CA VAL A 53 -28.82 5.22 -30.36
C VAL A 53 -29.50 5.27 -31.73
N GLU A 54 -30.19 4.18 -32.05
CA GLU A 54 -31.17 4.08 -33.14
C GLU A 54 -32.29 3.12 -32.70
N PRO A 55 -33.44 3.07 -33.41
CA PRO A 55 -34.53 2.15 -33.09
C PRO A 55 -34.08 0.68 -32.98
N GLY A 56 -34.26 0.09 -31.80
CA GLY A 56 -33.86 -1.29 -31.49
C GLY A 56 -32.41 -1.49 -31.02
N ARG A 57 -31.58 -0.44 -30.98
CA ARG A 57 -30.20 -0.49 -30.48
C ARG A 57 -30.17 -0.65 -28.95
N LYS A 58 -29.35 -1.55 -28.43
CA LYS A 58 -29.20 -1.75 -26.99
C LYS A 58 -28.02 -0.94 -26.42
N VAL A 59 -28.29 -0.15 -25.39
CA VAL A 59 -27.27 0.68 -24.70
C VAL A 59 -27.12 0.19 -23.27
N ALA A 60 -25.90 -0.12 -22.84
CA ALA A 60 -25.63 -0.47 -21.45
C ALA A 60 -25.76 0.76 -20.55
N GLN A 61 -26.42 0.61 -19.40
CA GLN A 61 -26.38 1.57 -18.31
C GLN A 61 -25.22 1.21 -17.39
N VAL A 62 -24.14 2.00 -17.41
CA VAL A 62 -22.91 1.75 -16.64
C VAL A 62 -22.58 2.96 -15.77
N MET A 63 -22.83 4.17 -16.29
CA MET A 63 -22.58 5.41 -15.58
C MET A 63 -23.61 5.63 -14.48
N SER A 64 -23.15 6.00 -13.29
CA SER A 64 -24.03 6.25 -12.14
C SER A 64 -25.06 7.35 -12.45
N PRO A 65 -26.35 7.18 -12.09
CA PRO A 65 -27.40 8.20 -12.20
C PRO A 65 -27.14 9.56 -11.54
N ALA A 66 -26.03 9.70 -10.80
CA ALA A 66 -25.54 10.98 -10.29
C ALA A 66 -24.90 11.89 -11.38
N PHE A 67 -24.64 11.36 -12.58
CA PHE A 67 -23.90 12.04 -13.65
C PHE A 67 -24.76 12.44 -14.86
N ASP A 68 -24.26 13.41 -15.60
CA ASP A 68 -24.72 13.72 -16.96
C ASP A 68 -24.35 12.62 -17.96
N SER A 69 -23.27 11.88 -17.75
CA SER A 69 -22.96 10.69 -18.57
C SER A 69 -24.11 9.68 -18.62
N SER A 70 -24.84 9.44 -17.51
CA SER A 70 -26.02 8.55 -17.54
C SER A 70 -27.25 9.20 -18.19
N ILE A 71 -27.31 10.54 -18.28
CA ILE A 71 -28.34 11.22 -19.09
C ILE A 71 -28.16 10.83 -20.56
N HIS A 72 -26.91 10.72 -21.01
CA HIS A 72 -26.57 10.24 -22.36
C HIS A 72 -26.80 8.74 -22.57
N GLU A 73 -26.75 7.91 -21.52
CA GLU A 73 -27.18 6.52 -21.59
C GLU A 73 -28.71 6.39 -21.66
N ILE A 74 -29.46 7.22 -20.92
CA ILE A 74 -30.90 7.04 -20.68
C ILE A 74 -31.76 7.81 -21.71
N PHE A 75 -31.59 9.12 -21.82
CA PHE A 75 -32.55 9.98 -22.54
C PHE A 75 -32.52 9.84 -24.06
N PRO A 76 -31.37 9.74 -24.77
CA PRO A 76 -31.44 9.49 -26.20
C PRO A 76 -31.95 8.07 -26.45
N THR A 77 -31.55 7.09 -25.63
CA THR A 77 -32.00 5.68 -25.73
C THR A 77 -33.52 5.58 -25.72
N LEU A 78 -34.18 6.25 -24.78
CA LEU A 78 -35.65 6.27 -24.71
C LEU A 78 -36.29 7.19 -25.78
N SER A 79 -35.64 8.29 -26.18
CA SER A 79 -36.20 9.26 -27.15
C SER A 79 -36.12 8.82 -28.61
N TYR A 80 -35.10 8.04 -28.98
CA TYR A 80 -34.86 7.55 -30.35
C TYR A 80 -35.14 6.05 -30.53
N GLY A 81 -35.79 5.40 -29.56
CA GLY A 81 -36.33 4.03 -29.68
C GLY A 81 -35.33 2.90 -29.45
N GLY A 82 -34.22 3.17 -28.77
CA GLY A 82 -33.30 2.14 -28.28
C GLY A 82 -33.85 1.39 -27.06
N THR A 83 -33.05 0.47 -26.52
CA THR A 83 -33.34 -0.33 -25.32
C THR A 83 -32.22 -0.11 -24.30
N LEU A 84 -32.56 0.34 -23.09
CA LEU A 84 -31.59 0.48 -22.00
C LEU A 84 -31.38 -0.88 -21.31
N VAL A 85 -30.13 -1.32 -21.18
CA VAL A 85 -29.74 -2.59 -20.55
C VAL A 85 -29.18 -2.30 -19.16
N LEU A 86 -30.00 -2.54 -18.14
CA LEU A 86 -29.62 -2.43 -16.73
C LEU A 86 -28.80 -3.65 -16.30
N ASN A 87 -28.09 -3.53 -15.17
CA ASN A 87 -27.35 -4.62 -14.55
C ASN A 87 -28.03 -5.08 -13.25
N ASP A 88 -28.27 -6.39 -13.11
CA ASP A 88 -28.80 -7.06 -11.91
C ASP A 88 -27.82 -8.09 -11.31
N SER A 89 -26.60 -8.16 -11.86
CA SER A 89 -25.54 -9.10 -11.50
C SER A 89 -24.65 -8.61 -10.35
N LYS A 90 -23.79 -9.51 -9.85
CA LYS A 90 -22.67 -9.15 -8.96
C LYS A 90 -21.42 -8.70 -9.73
N ASP A 91 -21.31 -9.06 -11.00
CA ASP A 91 -20.33 -8.49 -11.93
C ASP A 91 -20.84 -7.11 -12.37
N PRO A 92 -20.13 -6.00 -12.07
CA PRO A 92 -20.59 -4.65 -12.42
C PRO A 92 -20.67 -4.38 -13.93
N PHE A 93 -20.15 -5.27 -14.78
CA PHE A 93 -20.11 -5.13 -16.23
C PHE A 93 -20.90 -6.21 -16.99
N ASP A 94 -21.69 -7.04 -16.30
CA ASP A 94 -22.42 -8.17 -16.91
C ASP A 94 -23.39 -7.72 -18.03
N ASN A 95 -24.02 -6.56 -17.86
CA ASN A 95 -24.95 -5.97 -18.84
C ASN A 95 -24.29 -5.60 -20.18
N LEU A 96 -22.97 -5.37 -20.21
CA LEU A 96 -22.22 -5.14 -21.46
C LEU A 96 -22.36 -6.33 -22.43
N LYS A 97 -22.46 -7.56 -21.90
CA LYS A 97 -22.61 -8.81 -22.67
C LYS A 97 -23.93 -8.87 -23.43
N HIS A 98 -24.87 -7.97 -23.12
CA HIS A 98 -26.21 -7.91 -23.68
C HIS A 98 -26.52 -6.60 -24.42
N ALA A 99 -25.56 -5.67 -24.52
CA ALA A 99 -25.68 -4.38 -25.20
C ALA A 99 -24.99 -4.36 -26.58
N ASP A 100 -25.35 -3.39 -27.42
CA ASP A 100 -24.66 -3.05 -28.67
C ASP A 100 -23.73 -1.83 -28.51
N VAL A 101 -23.92 -1.00 -27.48
CA VAL A 101 -23.14 0.21 -27.20
C VAL A 101 -22.90 0.36 -25.71
N ALA A 102 -21.72 0.84 -25.33
CA ALA A 102 -21.40 1.20 -23.95
C ALA A 102 -20.65 2.53 -23.84
N LEU A 103 -20.95 3.28 -22.78
CA LEU A 103 -20.26 4.49 -22.36
C LEU A 103 -19.38 4.11 -21.17
N LEU A 104 -18.06 4.30 -21.27
CA LEU A 104 -17.08 3.87 -20.27
C LEU A 104 -16.16 5.02 -19.87
N THR A 105 -15.65 5.00 -18.64
CA THR A 105 -14.44 5.76 -18.32
C THR A 105 -13.20 5.00 -18.79
N PRO A 106 -12.10 5.67 -19.14
CA PRO A 106 -10.80 5.04 -19.31
C PRO A 106 -10.40 4.11 -18.15
N SER A 107 -10.71 4.47 -16.89
CA SER A 107 -10.50 3.55 -15.76
C SER A 107 -11.31 2.25 -15.86
N PHE A 108 -12.55 2.27 -16.35
CA PHE A 108 -13.33 1.05 -16.57
C PHE A 108 -12.85 0.29 -17.82
N ALA A 109 -12.60 0.99 -18.93
CA ALA A 109 -12.11 0.39 -20.17
C ALA A 109 -10.72 -0.28 -20.03
N ARG A 110 -9.93 0.09 -19.01
CA ARG A 110 -8.67 -0.57 -18.63
C ARG A 110 -8.86 -1.95 -17.99
N MET A 111 -10.00 -2.20 -17.34
CA MET A 111 -10.26 -3.45 -16.60
C MET A 111 -10.94 -4.53 -17.47
N LEU A 112 -11.16 -4.24 -18.76
CA LEU A 112 -12.07 -4.98 -19.63
C LEU A 112 -11.39 -5.23 -20.99
N ASP A 113 -11.49 -6.45 -21.52
CA ASP A 113 -11.09 -6.75 -22.89
C ASP A 113 -12.31 -6.65 -23.83
N PRO A 114 -12.24 -5.93 -24.96
CA PRO A 114 -13.33 -5.89 -25.94
C PRO A 114 -13.74 -7.27 -26.50
N ILE A 115 -12.87 -8.29 -26.45
CA ILE A 115 -13.16 -9.64 -26.98
C ILE A 115 -14.24 -10.38 -26.17
N ASP A 116 -14.37 -10.08 -24.87
CA ASP A 116 -15.36 -10.69 -23.97
C ASP A 116 -16.78 -10.16 -24.21
N TYR A 117 -16.92 -9.10 -25.00
CA TYR A 117 -18.18 -8.40 -25.27
C TYR A 117 -18.54 -8.38 -26.76
N PRO A 118 -18.65 -9.53 -27.45
CA PRO A 118 -18.81 -9.63 -28.90
C PRO A 118 -20.13 -9.06 -29.46
N ASN A 119 -21.07 -8.66 -28.59
CA ASN A 119 -22.28 -7.94 -28.97
C ASN A 119 -22.06 -6.42 -29.07
N LEU A 120 -21.04 -5.86 -28.41
CA LEU A 120 -20.70 -4.43 -28.52
C LEU A 120 -20.20 -4.10 -29.92
N ARG A 121 -20.75 -3.03 -30.48
CA ARG A 121 -20.45 -2.50 -31.82
C ARG A 121 -19.82 -1.12 -31.77
N THR A 122 -19.94 -0.42 -30.65
CA THR A 122 -19.31 0.90 -30.44
C THR A 122 -19.07 1.14 -28.95
N VAL A 123 -17.91 1.71 -28.60
CA VAL A 123 -17.61 2.17 -27.24
C VAL A 123 -17.24 3.65 -27.24
N TRP A 124 -17.76 4.37 -26.26
CA TRP A 124 -17.47 5.78 -26.05
C TRP A 124 -16.71 5.95 -24.74
N LEU A 125 -15.47 6.41 -24.83
CA LEU A 125 -14.64 6.76 -23.69
C LEU A 125 -14.96 8.20 -23.30
N VAL A 126 -15.40 8.40 -22.06
CA VAL A 126 -15.79 9.70 -21.52
C VAL A 126 -15.13 9.92 -20.16
N GLY A 127 -15.16 11.16 -19.69
CA GLY A 127 -14.81 11.46 -18.31
C GLY A 127 -13.33 11.67 -18.09
N GLU A 128 -12.43 10.77 -18.48
CA GLU A 128 -11.01 10.83 -18.06
C GLU A 128 -10.05 10.96 -19.27
N PRO A 129 -8.77 11.35 -19.08
CA PRO A 129 -7.79 11.35 -20.16
C PRO A 129 -7.56 9.92 -20.69
N VAL A 130 -7.81 9.69 -21.98
CA VAL A 130 -7.56 8.39 -22.62
C VAL A 130 -6.05 8.18 -22.78
N THR A 131 -5.53 7.00 -22.42
CA THR A 131 -4.14 6.61 -22.67
C THR A 131 -4.00 5.86 -24.00
N ARG A 132 -2.81 5.90 -24.62
CA ARG A 132 -2.52 5.21 -25.90
C ARG A 132 -2.89 3.73 -25.88
N GLU A 133 -2.52 3.04 -24.81
CA GLU A 133 -2.89 1.66 -24.52
C GLU A 133 -4.41 1.39 -24.61
N ILE A 134 -5.24 2.18 -23.92
CA ILE A 134 -6.71 2.00 -23.93
C ILE A 134 -7.27 2.35 -25.31
N ALA A 135 -6.77 3.43 -25.92
CA ALA A 135 -7.15 3.87 -27.27
C ALA A 135 -6.87 2.78 -28.32
N ASP A 136 -5.66 2.24 -28.35
CA ASP A 136 -5.21 1.28 -29.34
C ASP A 136 -5.93 -0.08 -29.15
N THR A 137 -6.12 -0.56 -27.91
CA THR A 137 -6.86 -1.80 -27.62
C THR A 137 -8.31 -1.74 -28.09
N TRP A 138 -9.07 -0.73 -27.64
CA TRP A 138 -10.50 -0.66 -27.95
C TRP A 138 -10.76 -0.30 -29.43
N ALA A 139 -10.03 0.66 -29.99
CA ALA A 139 -10.19 1.08 -31.38
C ALA A 139 -9.73 0.01 -32.41
N SER A 140 -8.92 -0.96 -32.01
CA SER A 140 -8.54 -2.11 -32.86
C SER A 140 -9.65 -3.14 -32.97
N ALA A 141 -10.45 -3.33 -31.92
CA ALA A 141 -11.52 -4.33 -31.88
C ALA A 141 -12.86 -3.81 -32.38
N LEU A 142 -13.24 -2.56 -32.04
CA LEU A 142 -14.50 -1.94 -32.45
C LEU A 142 -14.40 -0.41 -32.56
N PRO A 143 -15.29 0.25 -33.34
CA PRO A 143 -15.41 1.71 -33.37
C PRO A 143 -15.43 2.31 -31.96
N THR A 144 -14.37 3.05 -31.64
CA THR A 144 -14.18 3.65 -30.32
C THR A 144 -14.03 5.15 -30.47
N TYR A 145 -14.62 5.91 -29.54
CA TYR A 145 -14.69 7.37 -29.59
C TYR A 145 -14.23 7.98 -28.25
N ASN A 146 -13.71 9.20 -28.28
CA ASN A 146 -13.40 10.01 -27.11
C ASN A 146 -14.42 11.16 -27.01
N ILE A 147 -15.08 11.33 -25.86
CA ILE A 147 -16.00 12.45 -25.57
C ILE A 147 -15.35 13.40 -24.55
N TYR A 148 -15.34 14.69 -24.88
CA TYR A 148 -14.97 15.75 -23.96
C TYR A 148 -16.14 16.72 -23.70
N GLY A 149 -16.50 16.81 -22.42
CA GLY A 149 -17.35 17.86 -21.87
C GLY A 149 -17.08 18.10 -20.38
N PRO A 150 -17.18 19.35 -19.90
CA PRO A 150 -17.68 19.66 -18.57
C PRO A 150 -19.21 19.56 -18.51
N THR A 151 -19.74 19.26 -17.33
CA THR A 151 -21.19 19.18 -17.09
C THR A 151 -21.88 20.53 -17.32
N GLU A 152 -21.15 21.62 -17.09
CA GLU A 152 -21.50 22.98 -17.45
C GLU A 152 -21.80 23.20 -18.94
N THR A 153 -21.40 22.27 -19.82
CA THR A 153 -21.72 22.28 -21.25
C THR A 153 -22.44 21.01 -21.69
N SER A 154 -23.34 20.49 -20.84
CA SER A 154 -24.26 19.37 -21.10
C SER A 154 -23.66 18.15 -21.80
N ILE A 155 -23.09 17.24 -21.00
CA ILE A 155 -22.54 15.93 -21.43
C ILE A 155 -21.23 16.07 -22.22
N GLY A 156 -21.28 16.70 -23.38
CA GLY A 156 -20.17 16.77 -24.33
C GLY A 156 -20.22 18.03 -25.17
N ALA A 157 -19.05 18.63 -25.41
CA ALA A 157 -18.89 19.77 -26.30
C ALA A 157 -18.05 19.44 -27.54
N ALA A 158 -17.22 18.39 -27.46
CA ALA A 158 -16.44 17.85 -28.57
C ALA A 158 -16.34 16.33 -28.45
N TYR A 159 -16.12 15.67 -29.59
CA TYR A 159 -15.77 14.26 -29.66
C TYR A 159 -14.80 14.00 -30.82
N THR A 160 -14.15 12.84 -30.81
CA THR A 160 -13.51 12.26 -32.00
C THR A 160 -13.68 10.76 -32.01
N ARG A 161 -13.68 10.16 -33.21
CA ARG A 161 -13.31 8.75 -33.34
C ARG A 161 -11.83 8.58 -32.98
N ILE A 162 -11.51 7.47 -32.33
CA ILE A 162 -10.16 6.99 -32.07
C ILE A 162 -9.80 5.97 -33.18
N TYR A 163 -8.57 6.04 -33.67
CA TYR A 163 -7.96 5.03 -34.53
C TYR A 163 -6.64 4.55 -33.92
N PRO A 164 -6.31 3.25 -33.99
CA PRO A 164 -5.06 2.72 -33.43
C PRO A 164 -3.82 3.40 -34.01
N GLY A 165 -2.88 3.75 -33.15
CA GLY A 165 -1.62 4.40 -33.51
C GLY A 165 -1.69 5.91 -33.70
N GLU A 166 -2.87 6.51 -33.88
CA GLU A 166 -3.01 7.96 -34.10
C GLU A 166 -2.76 8.80 -32.83
N ALA A 167 -2.88 10.13 -32.94
CA ALA A 167 -2.76 11.04 -31.81
C ALA A 167 -4.09 11.19 -31.07
N ILE A 168 -4.09 11.00 -29.75
CA ILE A 168 -5.29 11.20 -28.92
C ILE A 168 -5.58 12.70 -28.85
N THR A 169 -6.70 13.10 -29.42
CA THR A 169 -7.28 14.44 -29.34
C THR A 169 -8.67 14.35 -28.69
N ILE A 170 -9.29 15.50 -28.40
CA ILE A 170 -10.74 15.56 -28.13
C ILE A 170 -11.55 15.87 -29.39
N GLY A 171 -10.90 15.91 -30.56
CA GLY A 171 -11.52 16.19 -31.85
C GLY A 171 -11.96 17.63 -32.05
N LYS A 172 -13.12 17.76 -32.69
CA LYS A 172 -13.77 19.01 -33.09
C LYS A 172 -15.00 19.26 -32.21
N PRO A 173 -15.37 20.53 -31.98
CA PRO A 173 -16.62 20.85 -31.30
C PRO A 173 -17.82 20.32 -32.09
N THR A 174 -18.86 19.90 -31.37
CA THR A 174 -20.15 19.53 -31.94
C THR A 174 -20.80 20.70 -32.68
N GLN A 175 -21.79 20.44 -33.55
CA GLN A 175 -22.48 21.47 -34.34
C GLN A 175 -23.14 22.57 -33.48
N CYS A 176 -23.39 22.31 -32.20
CA CYS A 176 -24.03 23.24 -31.27
C CYS A 176 -23.06 23.93 -30.29
N ALA A 177 -21.75 23.70 -30.44
CA ALA A 177 -20.70 24.29 -29.60
C ALA A 177 -19.61 25.00 -30.44
N GLN A 178 -18.82 25.84 -29.79
CA GLN A 178 -17.53 26.31 -30.30
C GLN A 178 -16.49 26.24 -29.18
N ILE A 179 -15.27 25.79 -29.49
CA ILE A 179 -14.14 25.83 -28.56
C ILE A 179 -13.23 27.00 -28.91
N TYR A 180 -12.78 27.73 -27.90
CA TYR A 180 -11.76 28.77 -28.02
C TYR A 180 -10.56 28.42 -27.14
N ILE A 181 -9.36 28.61 -27.67
CA ILE A 181 -8.10 28.56 -26.92
C ILE A 181 -7.60 30.00 -26.78
N LEU A 182 -7.47 30.47 -25.55
CA LEU A 182 -7.20 31.88 -25.25
C LEU A 182 -5.95 32.08 -24.37
N ASP A 183 -5.34 33.27 -24.44
CA ASP A 183 -4.30 33.71 -23.50
C ASP A 183 -4.89 34.23 -22.17
N ASP A 184 -4.03 34.56 -21.20
CA ASP A 184 -4.40 35.14 -19.90
C ASP A 184 -5.21 36.45 -20.01
N ARG A 185 -5.18 37.12 -21.17
CA ARG A 185 -5.89 38.37 -21.47
C ARG A 185 -7.20 38.12 -22.24
N ARG A 186 -7.52 36.86 -22.55
CA ARG A 186 -8.65 36.39 -23.37
C ARG A 186 -8.57 36.74 -24.86
N ASN A 187 -7.37 36.92 -25.40
CA ASN A 187 -7.14 36.98 -26.85
C ASN A 187 -7.08 35.56 -27.44
N LEU A 188 -7.51 35.42 -28.70
CA LEU A 188 -7.26 34.21 -29.49
C LEU A 188 -5.75 34.05 -29.75
N ILE A 189 -5.26 32.82 -29.60
CA ILE A 189 -3.87 32.45 -29.93
C ILE A 189 -3.83 31.51 -31.15
N PHE A 190 -2.66 31.43 -31.80
CA PHE A 190 -2.50 30.63 -33.01
C PHE A 190 -2.53 29.11 -32.72
N PRO A 191 -2.96 28.26 -33.69
CA PRO A 191 -2.79 26.82 -33.61
C PRO A 191 -1.34 26.42 -33.26
N GLY A 192 -1.19 25.39 -32.44
CA GLY A 192 0.08 24.99 -31.83
C GLY A 192 0.47 25.76 -30.55
N MET A 193 -0.17 26.88 -30.22
CA MET A 193 0.07 27.59 -28.95
C MET A 193 -0.84 27.07 -27.83
N ILE A 194 -0.27 26.90 -26.63
CA ILE A 194 -0.97 26.41 -25.44
C ILE A 194 -1.68 27.56 -24.73
N GLY A 195 -2.99 27.44 -24.50
CA GLY A 195 -3.81 28.42 -23.80
C GLY A 195 -4.88 27.77 -22.90
N ASP A 196 -5.72 28.61 -22.31
CA ASP A 196 -6.90 28.19 -21.56
C ASP A 196 -8.04 27.83 -22.53
N VAL A 197 -8.76 26.75 -22.22
CA VAL A 197 -9.89 26.25 -23.01
C VAL A 197 -11.20 26.90 -22.53
N TYR A 198 -11.99 27.36 -23.49
CA TYR A 198 -13.35 27.90 -23.28
C TYR A 198 -14.32 27.23 -24.27
N ILE A 199 -15.57 27.01 -23.85
CA ILE A 199 -16.64 26.45 -24.69
C ILE A 199 -17.80 27.46 -24.75
N ALA A 200 -18.31 27.77 -25.94
CA ALA A 200 -19.55 28.51 -26.14
C ALA A 200 -20.60 27.67 -26.89
N GLY A 201 -21.84 28.13 -26.91
CA GLY A 201 -22.91 27.55 -27.74
C GLY A 201 -24.19 27.20 -26.97
N ILE A 202 -25.06 26.39 -27.59
CA ILE A 202 -26.40 26.05 -27.05
C ILE A 202 -26.30 25.06 -25.88
N GLN A 203 -25.28 24.20 -25.89
CA GLN A 203 -24.99 23.23 -24.83
C GLN A 203 -24.52 23.87 -23.52
N VAL A 204 -24.07 25.13 -23.54
CA VAL A 204 -23.68 25.84 -22.31
C VAL A 204 -24.91 25.99 -21.42
N SER A 205 -24.81 25.39 -20.23
CA SER A 205 -25.86 25.39 -19.21
C SER A 205 -26.25 26.79 -18.77
N ARG A 206 -27.38 26.93 -18.07
CA ARG A 206 -27.84 28.22 -17.51
C ARG A 206 -26.93 28.74 -16.37
N GLY A 207 -25.84 28.04 -16.05
CA GLY A 207 -25.03 28.27 -14.86
C GLY A 207 -25.49 27.43 -13.69
N TYR A 208 -25.28 27.95 -12.49
CA TYR A 208 -25.32 27.16 -11.26
C TYR A 208 -26.48 27.58 -10.34
N VAL A 209 -27.28 26.61 -9.85
CA VAL A 209 -28.45 26.89 -8.98
C VAL A 209 -28.04 27.71 -7.77
N GLY A 210 -28.63 28.89 -7.62
CA GLY A 210 -28.42 29.77 -6.47
C GLY A 210 -27.03 30.40 -6.38
N ARG A 211 -26.18 30.30 -7.41
CA ARG A 211 -24.79 30.81 -7.42
C ARG A 211 -24.53 31.73 -8.61
N PRO A 212 -25.15 32.93 -8.63
CA PRO A 212 -24.94 33.91 -9.70
C PRO A 212 -23.49 34.42 -9.72
N ASP A 213 -22.88 34.57 -8.55
CA ASP A 213 -21.46 34.90 -8.33
C ASP A 213 -20.51 33.99 -9.14
N LYS A 214 -20.69 32.67 -8.98
CA LYS A 214 -19.86 31.68 -9.69
C LYS A 214 -20.31 31.45 -11.13
N THR A 215 -21.55 31.80 -11.44
CA THR A 215 -22.01 31.83 -12.84
C THR A 215 -21.30 32.96 -13.57
N GLU A 216 -21.31 34.19 -13.07
CA GLU A 216 -20.61 35.33 -13.69
C GLU A 216 -19.07 35.16 -13.74
N ALA A 217 -18.48 34.45 -12.77
CA ALA A 217 -17.05 34.18 -12.75
C ALA A 217 -16.57 33.17 -13.81
N SER A 218 -17.43 32.22 -14.23
CA SER A 218 -17.07 31.16 -15.19
C SER A 218 -17.85 31.23 -16.52
N PHE A 219 -19.01 31.88 -16.56
CA PHE A 219 -19.90 32.00 -17.72
C PHE A 219 -19.99 33.46 -18.17
N PHE A 220 -19.49 33.72 -19.37
CA PHE A 220 -19.43 35.04 -19.97
C PHE A 220 -20.49 35.15 -21.06
N ILE A 221 -21.27 36.25 -21.05
CA ILE A 221 -22.10 36.60 -22.21
C ILE A 221 -21.15 37.14 -23.28
N ILE A 222 -21.09 36.45 -24.42
CA ILE A 222 -20.51 36.96 -25.66
C ILE A 222 -21.66 37.29 -26.64
N PRO A 223 -21.44 38.07 -27.71
CA PRO A 223 -22.53 38.50 -28.60
C PRO A 223 -23.36 37.32 -29.14
N GLY A 224 -24.60 37.21 -28.64
CA GLY A 224 -25.58 36.20 -29.05
C GLY A 224 -25.58 34.88 -28.26
N GLN A 225 -24.61 34.60 -27.38
CA GLN A 225 -24.53 33.30 -26.69
C GLN A 225 -23.70 33.32 -25.38
N MET A 226 -23.85 32.27 -24.57
CA MET A 226 -23.02 32.05 -23.39
C MET A 226 -21.69 31.36 -23.76
N MET A 227 -20.63 31.66 -23.01
CA MET A 227 -19.33 31.02 -23.08
C MET A 227 -18.84 30.64 -21.67
N TYR A 228 -18.59 29.36 -21.44
CA TYR A 228 -18.01 28.81 -20.22
C TYR A 228 -16.48 28.75 -20.30
N LYS A 229 -15.75 29.25 -19.30
CA LYS A 229 -14.34 28.92 -19.10
C LYS A 229 -14.25 27.49 -18.59
N THR A 230 -13.69 26.58 -19.38
CA THR A 230 -13.64 25.18 -18.97
C THR A 230 -12.66 24.95 -17.85
N GLY A 231 -11.58 25.76 -17.80
CA GLY A 231 -10.42 25.65 -16.90
C GLY A 231 -9.44 24.52 -17.23
N ASP A 232 -9.67 23.80 -18.33
CA ASP A 232 -8.67 22.93 -18.95
C ASP A 232 -7.67 23.77 -19.77
N ARG A 233 -6.46 23.23 -20.02
CA ARG A 233 -5.46 23.81 -20.94
C ARG A 233 -5.28 22.93 -22.17
N GLY A 234 -5.04 23.54 -23.32
CA GLY A 234 -4.89 22.84 -24.58
C GLY A 234 -4.41 23.72 -25.73
N TYR A 235 -4.39 23.15 -26.93
CA TYR A 235 -4.06 23.84 -28.18
C TYR A 235 -4.81 23.24 -29.37
N TRP A 236 -5.03 24.05 -30.40
CA TRP A 236 -5.53 23.58 -31.71
C TRP A 236 -4.38 22.97 -32.54
N THR A 237 -4.61 21.82 -33.14
CA THR A 237 -3.74 21.24 -34.18
C THR A 237 -3.93 21.97 -35.52
N THR A 238 -3.02 21.74 -36.47
CA THR A 238 -3.17 22.21 -37.86
C THR A 238 -4.25 21.46 -38.65
N SER A 239 -4.73 20.30 -38.18
CA SER A 239 -5.90 19.58 -38.71
C SER A 239 -7.23 20.10 -38.17
N GLY A 240 -7.18 21.10 -37.27
CA GLY A 240 -8.37 21.71 -36.65
C GLY A 240 -9.01 20.81 -35.60
N ASP A 241 -8.22 20.08 -34.83
CA ASP A 241 -8.64 19.27 -33.67
C ASP A 241 -8.02 19.87 -32.39
N VAL A 242 -8.58 19.59 -31.21
CA VAL A 242 -8.02 20.11 -29.93
C VAL A 242 -7.27 19.02 -29.17
N VAL A 243 -6.04 19.33 -28.74
CA VAL A 243 -5.26 18.53 -27.78
C VAL A 243 -5.35 19.17 -26.40
N LEU A 244 -5.66 18.38 -25.37
CA LEU A 244 -5.66 18.80 -23.97
C LEU A 244 -4.38 18.39 -23.24
N LEU A 245 -3.99 19.18 -22.24
CA LEU A 245 -2.74 19.02 -21.48
C LEU A 245 -2.94 18.95 -19.96
N GLY A 246 -4.18 18.99 -19.47
CA GLY A 246 -4.51 19.07 -18.04
C GLY A 246 -5.28 20.33 -17.70
N ARG A 247 -5.21 20.79 -16.44
CA ARG A 247 -5.99 21.94 -15.93
C ARG A 247 -5.15 23.13 -15.49
N ALA A 248 -5.74 24.31 -15.61
CA ALA A 248 -5.21 25.58 -15.12
C ALA A 248 -5.71 25.91 -13.70
N ASP A 249 -6.89 25.39 -13.34
CA ASP A 249 -7.50 25.51 -12.03
C ASP A 249 -7.52 24.15 -11.31
N ARG A 250 -8.31 24.08 -10.23
CA ARG A 250 -8.28 22.96 -9.29
C ARG A 250 -9.37 21.92 -9.51
N GLN A 251 -10.01 21.86 -10.68
CA GLN A 251 -10.88 20.71 -10.95
C GLN A 251 -10.04 19.43 -11.10
N ILE A 252 -10.61 18.31 -10.68
CA ILE A 252 -10.03 16.97 -10.80
C ILE A 252 -11.12 16.01 -11.26
N LYS A 253 -10.69 14.84 -11.72
CA LYS A 253 -11.60 13.71 -11.94
C LYS A 253 -11.03 12.50 -11.23
N LEU A 254 -11.85 11.86 -10.42
CA LEU A 254 -11.42 10.85 -9.45
C LEU A 254 -12.46 9.73 -9.38
N ARG A 255 -12.06 8.51 -9.77
CA ARG A 255 -12.94 7.32 -9.78
C ARG A 255 -14.23 7.56 -10.59
N GLY A 256 -14.11 8.21 -11.75
CA GLY A 256 -15.24 8.67 -12.58
C GLY A 256 -15.92 9.98 -12.14
N PHE A 257 -15.77 10.43 -10.88
CA PHE A 257 -16.46 11.64 -10.40
C PHE A 257 -15.72 12.92 -10.79
N ARG A 258 -16.43 13.91 -11.36
CA ARG A 258 -15.94 15.28 -11.52
C ARG A 258 -16.05 16.00 -10.18
N LEU A 259 -14.89 16.30 -9.60
CA LEU A 259 -14.70 17.01 -8.34
C LEU A 259 -13.91 18.29 -8.62
N ASP A 260 -13.97 19.31 -7.77
CA ASP A 260 -13.08 20.48 -7.87
C ASP A 260 -12.63 20.91 -6.45
N LEU A 261 -11.78 21.94 -6.28
CA LEU A 261 -11.28 22.43 -4.98
C LEU A 261 -11.46 24.00 -4.55
N ASN A 262 -12.56 24.76 -4.90
CA ASN A 262 -13.55 25.74 -4.24
C ASN A 262 -15.21 25.84 -4.59
N ASP A 263 -16.44 25.07 -4.56
CA ASP A 263 -17.50 24.01 -3.90
C ASP A 263 -17.45 22.41 -3.32
N LEU A 264 -16.41 21.63 -2.91
CA LEU A 264 -16.25 20.51 -1.94
C LEU A 264 -15.76 20.85 -0.47
N GLU A 265 -15.14 22.02 -0.22
CA GLU A 265 -15.00 22.71 1.11
C GLU A 265 -16.33 23.27 1.78
N ILE A 266 -16.78 24.56 1.67
CA ILE A 266 -18.01 25.22 2.24
C ILE A 266 -19.37 24.47 2.59
N ARG A 267 -19.91 23.35 2.07
CA ARG A 267 -20.91 22.53 2.88
C ARG A 267 -20.27 21.97 4.12
N MET A 268 -18.97 21.71 4.11
CA MET A 268 -18.22 21.46 5.32
C MET A 268 -18.25 22.68 6.26
N VAL A 269 -18.43 23.91 5.75
CA VAL A 269 -18.70 25.15 6.53
C VAL A 269 -20.20 25.32 6.86
N GLN A 270 -21.14 24.96 5.98
CA GLN A 270 -22.59 25.21 6.13
C GLN A 270 -23.35 24.08 6.83
N GLY A 271 -23.03 22.83 6.51
CA GLY A 271 -23.49 21.62 7.19
C GLY A 271 -22.79 21.37 8.53
N TYR A 272 -21.76 22.17 8.86
CA TYR A 272 -21.13 22.19 10.17
C TYR A 272 -20.88 23.63 10.64
N SER A 273 -21.90 24.27 11.22
CA SER A 273 -21.93 25.71 11.51
C SER A 273 -20.86 26.25 12.50
N SER A 274 -20.04 25.38 13.09
CA SER A 274 -18.88 25.76 13.92
C SER A 274 -17.59 25.94 13.11
N VAL A 275 -17.58 25.51 11.85
CA VAL A 275 -16.49 25.74 10.90
C VAL A 275 -16.73 27.08 10.18
N THR A 276 -15.66 27.85 9.96
CA THR A 276 -15.72 29.19 9.36
C THR A 276 -15.20 29.22 7.92
N ALA A 277 -14.21 28.38 7.60
CA ALA A 277 -13.68 28.18 6.25
C ALA A 277 -12.99 26.81 6.15
N VAL A 278 -12.75 26.32 4.93
CA VAL A 278 -12.17 24.99 4.65
C VAL A 278 -11.36 25.08 3.35
N VAL A 279 -10.28 24.29 3.21
CA VAL A 279 -9.50 24.16 1.96
C VAL A 279 -9.19 22.70 1.61
N LEU A 280 -9.46 22.28 0.36
CA LEU A 280 -9.26 20.92 -0.15
C LEU A 280 -7.95 20.75 -0.92
N ALA A 281 -7.48 19.51 -1.10
CA ALA A 281 -6.52 19.12 -2.14
C ALA A 281 -6.72 17.67 -2.64
N ARG A 282 -6.08 17.32 -3.76
CA ARG A 282 -5.87 15.94 -4.23
C ARG A 282 -4.42 15.54 -3.94
N VAL A 283 -4.22 14.36 -3.35
CA VAL A 283 -2.91 13.71 -3.24
C VAL A 283 -3.05 12.30 -3.80
N ASN A 284 -2.29 11.97 -4.85
CA ASN A 284 -2.47 10.74 -5.63
C ASN A 284 -3.96 10.52 -5.99
N ASP A 285 -4.60 9.43 -5.55
CA ASP A 285 -6.03 9.14 -5.80
C ASP A 285 -6.94 9.36 -4.57
N THR A 286 -6.60 10.36 -3.75
CA THR A 286 -7.25 10.66 -2.46
C THR A 286 -7.53 12.17 -2.28
N LEU A 287 -8.62 12.49 -1.57
CA LEU A 287 -9.00 13.85 -1.16
C LEU A 287 -8.55 14.17 0.27
N VAL A 288 -8.07 15.39 0.52
CA VAL A 288 -7.59 15.85 1.83
C VAL A 288 -8.08 17.27 2.15
N VAL A 289 -8.26 17.62 3.43
CA VAL A 289 -9.01 18.83 3.86
C VAL A 289 -8.44 19.56 5.08
N LEU A 290 -8.10 20.84 4.93
CA LEU A 290 -7.88 21.78 6.04
C LEU A 290 -9.20 22.45 6.45
N VAL A 291 -9.39 22.74 7.73
CA VAL A 291 -10.58 23.40 8.28
C VAL A 291 -10.20 24.53 9.25
N GLN A 292 -10.99 25.60 9.31
CA GLN A 292 -10.93 26.64 10.34
C GLN A 292 -12.21 26.63 11.17
N PRO A 293 -12.16 26.95 12.48
CA PRO A 293 -10.95 27.21 13.27
C PRO A 293 -10.14 25.93 13.56
N MET A 294 -9.03 26.02 14.31
CA MET A 294 -8.14 24.88 14.57
C MET A 294 -8.77 23.83 15.50
N ASP A 295 -9.71 24.25 16.34
CA ASP A 295 -10.24 23.53 17.51
C ASP A 295 -11.58 22.82 17.27
N ILE A 296 -11.97 22.56 16.01
CA ILE A 296 -13.21 21.83 15.72
C ILE A 296 -13.13 20.36 16.16
N ASN A 297 -14.29 19.78 16.47
CA ASN A 297 -14.41 18.34 16.62
C ASN A 297 -14.44 17.67 15.23
N ILE A 298 -13.32 17.07 14.82
CA ILE A 298 -13.11 16.47 13.50
C ILE A 298 -14.04 15.25 13.26
N ASP A 299 -14.38 14.49 14.30
CA ASP A 299 -15.21 13.29 14.15
C ASP A 299 -16.70 13.62 14.06
N ASP A 300 -17.19 14.59 14.85
CA ASP A 300 -18.55 15.14 14.72
C ASP A 300 -18.74 15.87 13.37
N PHE A 301 -17.70 16.57 12.90
CA PHE A 301 -17.63 17.12 11.55
C PHE A 301 -17.73 16.01 10.49
N ARG A 302 -16.82 15.02 10.49
CA ARG A 302 -16.83 13.87 9.56
C ARG A 302 -18.14 13.08 9.59
N ALA A 303 -18.77 12.95 10.76
CA ALA A 303 -20.07 12.30 10.90
C ALA A 303 -21.16 13.08 10.12
N LYS A 304 -21.31 14.39 10.38
CA LYS A 304 -22.29 15.25 9.70
C LYS A 304 -22.00 15.47 8.22
N LEU A 305 -20.73 15.36 7.78
CA LEU A 305 -20.40 15.37 6.36
C LEU A 305 -21.10 14.25 5.58
N ARG A 306 -21.45 13.12 6.20
CA ARG A 306 -22.21 12.03 5.56
C ARG A 306 -23.65 12.41 5.22
N ASP A 307 -24.22 13.40 5.90
CA ASP A 307 -25.57 13.90 5.66
C ASP A 307 -25.61 14.96 4.54
N VAL A 308 -24.46 15.56 4.20
CA VAL A 308 -24.36 16.69 3.25
C VAL A 308 -23.43 16.46 2.06
N LEU A 309 -22.59 15.43 2.06
CA LEU A 309 -21.71 15.04 0.95
C LEU A 309 -21.94 13.59 0.52
N PRO A 310 -21.83 13.27 -0.77
CA PRO A 310 -21.87 11.89 -1.23
C PRO A 310 -20.58 11.15 -0.84
N SER A 311 -20.68 9.84 -0.57
CA SER A 311 -19.64 9.04 0.09
C SER A 311 -18.26 9.06 -0.58
N TYR A 312 -18.19 9.12 -1.91
CA TYR A 312 -16.95 9.19 -2.68
C TYR A 312 -16.20 10.53 -2.57
N ALA A 313 -16.87 11.58 -2.08
CA ALA A 313 -16.32 12.92 -1.94
C ALA A 313 -16.03 13.32 -0.48
N ILE A 314 -16.21 12.39 0.46
CA ILE A 314 -15.83 12.59 1.87
C ILE A 314 -14.30 12.50 1.96
N PRO A 315 -13.60 13.53 2.49
CA PRO A 315 -12.14 13.52 2.58
C PRO A 315 -11.64 12.44 3.53
N SER A 316 -10.66 11.66 3.08
CA SER A 316 -10.01 10.65 3.90
C SER A 316 -9.29 11.28 5.08
N LEU A 317 -8.69 12.47 4.89
CA LEU A 317 -7.89 13.18 5.90
C LEU A 317 -8.41 14.61 6.10
N VAL A 318 -8.57 15.01 7.37
CA VAL A 318 -9.13 16.30 7.82
C VAL A 318 -8.24 16.88 8.93
N LYS A 319 -7.95 18.19 8.90
CA LYS A 319 -6.99 18.85 9.81
C LYS A 319 -7.38 20.30 10.12
N GLY A 320 -7.52 20.63 11.41
CA GLY A 320 -7.74 22.00 11.87
C GLY A 320 -6.53 22.91 11.68
N VAL A 321 -6.75 24.16 11.27
CA VAL A 321 -5.73 25.23 11.16
C VAL A 321 -6.26 26.56 11.70
N SER A 322 -5.33 27.44 12.10
CA SER A 322 -5.63 28.80 12.54
C SER A 322 -5.70 29.78 11.36
N GLU A 323 -4.89 29.59 10.33
CA GLU A 323 -4.90 30.28 9.03
C GLU A 323 -4.50 29.30 7.91
N PHE A 324 -4.84 29.58 6.65
CA PHE A 324 -4.45 28.73 5.51
C PHE A 324 -3.09 29.14 4.92
N PRO A 325 -2.30 28.19 4.39
CA PRO A 325 -1.07 28.50 3.66
C PRO A 325 -1.36 29.39 2.45
N VAL A 326 -0.54 30.44 2.26
CA VAL A 326 -0.62 31.34 1.11
C VAL A 326 0.76 31.56 0.50
N ALA A 327 0.84 31.43 -0.82
CA ALA A 327 2.04 31.63 -1.61
C ALA A 327 2.42 33.11 -1.66
N ARG A 328 3.64 33.42 -2.11
CA ARG A 328 4.15 34.81 -2.24
C ARG A 328 3.32 35.75 -3.14
N SER A 329 2.36 35.21 -3.89
CA SER A 329 1.38 35.96 -4.70
C SER A 329 0.09 36.34 -3.95
N GLY A 330 -0.05 35.99 -2.66
CA GLY A 330 -1.25 36.23 -1.86
C GLY A 330 -2.42 35.27 -2.17
N LYS A 331 -2.17 34.17 -2.88
CA LYS A 331 -3.14 33.10 -3.14
C LYS A 331 -2.77 31.85 -2.34
N THR A 332 -3.77 31.03 -2.01
CA THR A 332 -3.59 29.78 -1.24
C THR A 332 -2.51 28.88 -1.85
N ASP A 333 -1.58 28.39 -1.03
CA ASP A 333 -0.45 27.57 -1.48
C ASP A 333 -0.82 26.08 -1.48
N TYR A 334 -1.29 25.61 -2.62
CA TYR A 334 -1.82 24.26 -2.72
C TYR A 334 -0.74 23.16 -2.79
N ALA A 335 0.53 23.50 -3.04
CA ALA A 335 1.64 22.56 -2.87
C ALA A 335 1.88 22.33 -1.38
N ALA A 336 2.04 23.42 -0.61
CA ALA A 336 2.19 23.36 0.85
C ALA A 336 0.98 22.74 1.58
N ILE A 337 -0.18 22.63 0.93
CA ILE A 337 -1.35 21.89 1.44
C ILE A 337 -1.26 20.39 1.11
N VAL A 338 -0.83 20.00 -0.10
CA VAL A 338 -0.56 18.59 -0.46
C VAL A 338 0.49 17.99 0.49
N ASP A 339 1.57 18.74 0.76
CA ASP A 339 2.64 18.37 1.68
C ASP A 339 2.16 18.27 3.15
N MET A 340 1.01 18.85 3.47
CA MET A 340 0.46 18.94 4.82
C MET A 340 -0.50 17.81 5.22
N PHE A 341 -0.59 16.71 4.42
CA PHE A 341 -1.55 15.62 4.66
C PHE A 341 -1.07 14.16 4.69
N ALA A 342 0.03 13.75 4.06
CA ALA A 342 0.54 12.37 4.10
C ALA A 342 1.19 11.94 5.47
N SER A 343 0.59 12.33 6.60
CA SER A 343 1.22 12.53 7.94
C SER A 343 0.38 11.88 9.13
N CYS A 344 -0.53 10.87 8.97
CA CYS A 344 -1.67 10.63 9.93
C CYS A 344 -2.37 9.19 10.18
N SER A 345 -2.01 8.30 11.18
CA SER A 345 -2.90 7.21 11.84
C SER A 345 -2.23 6.39 13.04
N ASP A 346 -2.74 5.58 14.04
CA ASP A 346 -3.98 4.94 14.73
C ASP A 346 -4.22 5.03 16.35
N GLN A 347 -3.82 4.09 17.26
CA GLN A 347 -3.79 4.01 18.80
C GLN A 347 -4.95 3.75 19.87
N HIS A 348 -5.28 2.46 20.23
CA HIS A 348 -5.58 1.82 21.58
C HIS A 348 -5.86 0.26 21.63
N THR A 349 -5.56 -0.44 22.76
CA THR A 349 -5.15 -1.89 22.93
C THR A 349 -6.14 -2.98 23.51
N TRP A 350 -5.73 -4.27 23.61
CA TRP A 350 -6.49 -5.44 24.20
C TRP A 350 -5.60 -6.52 24.96
N PRO A 351 -6.11 -7.48 25.82
CA PRO A 351 -5.29 -8.24 26.82
C PRO A 351 -5.53 -9.78 27.09
N MET A 352 -4.82 -10.37 28.12
CA MET A 352 -4.90 -11.70 28.83
C MET A 352 -3.72 -12.70 28.58
N ALA A 353 -3.44 -13.84 29.26
CA ALA A 353 -4.14 -14.70 30.28
C ALA A 353 -3.21 -15.32 31.42
N SER A 354 -3.36 -16.60 31.85
CA SER A 354 -2.73 -17.13 33.12
C SER A 354 -2.60 -18.66 33.40
N SER A 355 -1.61 -19.05 34.25
CA SER A 355 -1.78 -19.81 35.55
C SER A 355 -1.04 -21.13 35.91
N TYR A 356 -0.07 -21.69 35.17
CA TYR A 356 0.58 -22.99 35.55
C TYR A 356 1.93 -22.93 36.33
N LEU A 357 2.54 -21.77 36.51
CA LEU A 357 3.99 -21.68 36.84
C LEU A 357 4.40 -21.63 38.33
N GLN A 358 3.48 -21.37 39.26
CA GLN A 358 3.83 -20.95 40.63
C GLN A 358 4.53 -22.04 41.47
N ASP A 359 4.12 -23.30 41.36
CA ASP A 359 4.60 -24.40 42.23
C ASP A 359 6.07 -24.81 41.97
N SER A 360 6.58 -24.60 40.76
CA SER A 360 7.98 -24.90 40.43
C SER A 360 8.93 -23.80 40.90
N ARG A 361 8.47 -22.54 40.89
CA ARG A 361 9.25 -21.35 41.25
C ARG A 361 9.81 -21.41 42.67
N SER A 362 8.95 -21.69 43.66
CA SER A 362 9.35 -21.74 45.07
C SER A 362 10.42 -22.82 45.33
N LYS A 363 10.27 -24.00 44.73
CA LYS A 363 11.24 -25.10 44.86
C LYS A 363 12.62 -24.74 44.30
N ILE A 364 12.69 -23.99 43.19
CA ILE A 364 13.96 -23.52 42.61
C ILE A 364 14.62 -22.51 43.56
N ILE A 365 13.86 -21.54 44.06
CA ILE A 365 14.33 -20.49 44.99
C ILE A 365 14.89 -21.10 46.28
N ASP A 366 14.22 -22.09 46.87
CA ASP A 366 14.71 -22.72 48.11
C ASP A 366 15.97 -23.57 47.88
N ILE A 367 16.11 -24.19 46.70
CA ILE A 367 17.36 -24.85 46.31
C ILE A 367 18.48 -23.82 46.11
N TRP A 368 18.22 -22.68 45.48
CA TRP A 368 19.19 -21.59 45.32
C TRP A 368 19.69 -21.07 46.66
N ARG A 369 18.77 -20.72 47.59
CA ARG A 369 19.10 -20.33 48.97
C ARG A 369 19.99 -21.36 49.66
N THR A 370 19.65 -22.64 49.53
CA THR A 370 20.40 -23.75 50.15
C THR A 370 21.81 -23.92 49.57
N VAL A 371 22.02 -23.65 48.28
CA VAL A 371 23.35 -23.80 47.64
C VAL A 371 24.22 -22.56 47.88
N LEU A 372 23.65 -21.36 47.73
CA LEU A 372 24.34 -20.08 47.95
C LEU A 372 24.50 -19.72 49.44
N LYS A 373 23.86 -20.48 50.35
CA LYS A 373 23.83 -20.26 51.81
C LYS A 373 23.23 -18.90 52.20
N LEU A 374 22.25 -18.44 51.42
CA LEU A 374 21.50 -17.21 51.69
C LEU A 374 20.52 -17.41 52.85
N ASP A 375 20.13 -16.31 53.49
CA ASP A 375 19.07 -16.30 54.50
C ASP A 375 17.74 -16.81 53.90
N ILE A 376 16.92 -17.49 54.70
CA ILE A 376 15.59 -17.97 54.30
C ILE A 376 14.69 -16.81 53.82
N ASN A 377 14.92 -15.59 54.33
CA ASN A 377 14.21 -14.37 53.96
C ASN A 377 14.92 -13.55 52.87
N HIS A 378 16.05 -14.02 52.31
CA HIS A 378 16.69 -13.31 51.21
C HIS A 378 15.75 -13.28 49.99
N PRO A 379 15.48 -12.09 49.40
CA PRO A 379 14.67 -12.01 48.19
C PRO A 379 15.44 -12.64 47.03
N ILE A 380 14.70 -13.38 46.18
CA ILE A 380 15.20 -13.84 44.88
C ILE A 380 14.08 -13.55 43.88
N GLY A 381 14.34 -12.61 42.98
CA GLY A 381 13.51 -12.26 41.83
C GLY A 381 13.77 -13.16 40.63
N ASP A 382 12.87 -13.11 39.65
CA ASP A 382 12.94 -13.97 38.45
C ASP A 382 14.09 -13.61 37.48
N ASN A 383 14.76 -12.47 37.72
CA ASN A 383 15.88 -11.96 36.93
C ASN A 383 17.22 -11.98 37.69
N ASP A 384 17.28 -12.48 38.93
CA ASP A 384 18.52 -12.49 39.71
C ASP A 384 19.40 -13.65 39.21
N HIS A 385 20.64 -13.37 38.82
CA HIS A 385 21.54 -14.41 38.31
C HIS A 385 22.26 -15.16 39.44
N PHE A 386 22.37 -16.48 39.29
CA PHE A 386 23.03 -17.35 40.27
C PHE A 386 24.50 -16.98 40.49
N VAL A 387 25.20 -16.55 39.42
CA VAL A 387 26.61 -16.14 39.46
C VAL A 387 26.78 -14.83 40.26
N ASP A 388 25.92 -13.85 40.00
CA ASP A 388 25.97 -12.52 40.62
C ASP A 388 25.69 -12.58 42.14
N MET A 389 24.88 -13.55 42.58
CA MET A 389 24.68 -13.90 43.99
C MET A 389 25.76 -14.84 44.57
N GLY A 390 26.91 -14.97 43.92
CA GLY A 390 28.09 -15.70 44.43
C GLY A 390 28.14 -17.19 44.07
N GLY A 391 27.37 -17.64 43.07
CA GLY A 391 27.33 -19.03 42.60
C GLY A 391 28.41 -19.34 41.58
N HIS A 392 29.58 -19.76 42.05
CA HIS A 392 30.74 -20.11 41.22
C HIS A 392 30.66 -21.57 40.70
N SER A 393 31.69 -22.06 40.00
CA SER A 393 31.66 -23.36 39.30
C SER A 393 31.35 -24.58 40.20
N LEU A 394 31.65 -24.52 41.50
CA LEU A 394 31.33 -25.58 42.47
C LEU A 394 29.86 -25.53 42.88
N GLU A 395 29.35 -24.33 43.17
CA GLU A 395 27.95 -24.05 43.50
C GLU A 395 27.04 -24.36 42.30
N GLN A 396 27.46 -24.05 41.07
CA GLN A 396 26.72 -24.37 39.84
C GLN A 396 26.58 -25.88 39.64
N LEU A 397 27.63 -26.66 39.92
CA LEU A 397 27.59 -28.12 39.87
C LEU A 397 26.65 -28.70 40.96
N ALA A 398 26.68 -28.13 42.17
CA ALA A 398 25.80 -28.51 43.27
C ALA A 398 24.33 -28.14 43.01
N LEU A 399 24.08 -26.99 42.37
CA LEU A 399 22.75 -26.55 41.94
C LEU A 399 22.19 -27.49 40.87
N ALA A 400 22.95 -27.76 39.81
CA ALA A 400 22.56 -28.66 38.73
C ALA A 400 22.19 -30.06 39.26
N SER A 401 22.99 -30.61 40.17
CA SER A 401 22.74 -31.89 40.85
C SER A 401 21.46 -31.88 41.71
N ARG A 402 21.25 -30.82 42.52
CA ARG A 402 20.06 -30.70 43.39
C ARG A 402 18.77 -30.46 42.61
N LEU A 403 18.79 -29.61 41.57
CA LEU A 403 17.67 -29.45 40.65
C LEU A 403 17.35 -30.78 39.96
N SER A 404 18.38 -31.52 39.51
CA SER A 404 18.17 -32.83 38.86
C SER A 404 17.43 -33.81 39.77
N SER A 405 17.82 -33.85 41.05
CA SER A 405 17.20 -34.72 42.06
C SER A 405 15.78 -34.26 42.45
N ALA A 406 15.54 -32.95 42.53
CA ALA A 406 14.25 -32.37 42.95
C ALA A 406 13.16 -32.42 41.87
N PHE A 407 13.55 -32.44 40.59
CA PHE A 407 12.64 -32.48 39.44
C PHE A 407 12.73 -33.78 38.61
N SER A 408 13.51 -34.77 39.08
CA SER A 408 13.70 -36.09 38.45
C SER A 408 14.08 -36.04 36.96
N LYS A 409 14.96 -35.11 36.58
CA LYS A 409 15.45 -34.89 35.21
C LYS A 409 16.95 -34.63 35.23
N GLU A 410 17.69 -35.00 34.18
CA GLU A 410 19.11 -34.65 34.09
C GLU A 410 19.28 -33.17 33.72
N ILE A 411 19.86 -32.37 34.62
CA ILE A 411 20.21 -30.96 34.42
C ILE A 411 21.73 -30.81 34.57
N ARG A 412 22.38 -30.33 33.51
CA ARG A 412 23.85 -30.21 33.43
C ARG A 412 24.30 -28.82 33.82
N ALA A 413 25.50 -28.69 34.41
CA ALA A 413 26.05 -27.39 34.83
C ALA A 413 26.14 -26.37 33.68
N ARG A 414 26.42 -26.80 32.44
CA ARG A 414 26.35 -25.89 31.27
C ARG A 414 24.96 -25.26 31.08
N GLN A 415 23.86 -25.97 31.34
CA GLN A 415 22.51 -25.41 31.23
C GLN A 415 22.20 -24.38 32.34
N VAL A 416 22.94 -24.42 33.45
CA VAL A 416 22.89 -23.42 34.53
C VAL A 416 23.72 -22.19 34.17
N ILE A 417 24.81 -22.36 33.41
CA ILE A 417 25.68 -21.27 32.91
C ILE A 417 25.02 -20.54 31.73
N ASP A 418 24.50 -21.29 30.75
CA ASP A 418 23.86 -20.80 29.53
C ASP A 418 22.41 -20.29 29.78
N SER A 419 22.12 -19.86 31.02
CA SER A 419 20.84 -19.27 31.45
C SER A 419 21.02 -17.79 31.80
N PRO A 420 21.28 -16.96 30.78
CA PRO A 420 20.26 -15.98 30.40
C PRO A 420 19.72 -16.21 28.97
N ARG A 421 18.42 -15.93 28.76
CA ARG A 421 17.92 -15.57 27.43
C ARG A 421 18.40 -14.15 27.10
N GLN A 422 19.60 -14.04 26.51
CA GLN A 422 20.10 -12.77 25.95
C GLN A 422 19.14 -12.23 24.88
N GLY A 423 19.10 -10.92 24.70
CA GLY A 423 18.15 -10.25 23.82
C GLY A 423 18.60 -10.35 22.36
N SER A 424 18.03 -11.27 21.58
CA SER A 424 18.50 -11.48 20.20
C SER A 424 18.35 -10.23 19.33
N THR A 425 19.47 -9.81 18.76
CA THR A 425 19.56 -8.71 17.79
C THR A 425 19.06 -9.09 16.39
N ALA A 426 18.82 -10.38 16.12
CA ALA A 426 18.41 -10.87 14.80
C ALA A 426 17.11 -10.22 14.29
N PHE A 427 16.24 -9.78 15.20
CA PHE A 427 14.99 -9.08 14.88
C PHE A 427 15.13 -7.56 14.78
N ASN A 428 16.29 -6.96 15.09
CA ASN A 428 16.46 -5.52 14.98
C ASN A 428 16.25 -5.06 13.52
N VAL A 429 15.33 -4.11 13.32
CA VAL A 429 15.29 -3.29 12.11
C VAL A 429 16.39 -2.26 12.20
N ASN A 430 17.14 -2.07 11.12
CA ASN A 430 18.21 -1.09 11.06
C ASN A 430 18.17 -0.34 9.74
N TYR A 431 18.66 0.90 9.76
CA TYR A 431 18.93 1.69 8.57
C TYR A 431 20.26 2.42 8.77
N VAL A 432 21.14 2.32 7.79
CA VAL A 432 22.48 2.90 7.86
C VAL A 432 22.75 3.66 6.58
N CYS A 433 23.38 4.83 6.68
CA CYS A 433 23.80 5.59 5.51
C CYS A 433 25.08 6.38 5.76
N HIS A 434 25.85 6.57 4.69
CA HIS A 434 26.94 7.54 4.63
C HIS A 434 26.40 8.97 4.47
N LEU A 435 27.13 9.93 5.03
CA LEU A 435 26.88 11.36 4.93
C LEU A 435 28.08 12.05 4.27
N ASP A 436 27.85 12.71 3.14
CA ASP A 436 28.83 13.58 2.50
C ASP A 436 29.12 14.80 3.40
N ARG A 437 30.31 15.38 3.22
CA ARG A 437 30.74 16.63 3.91
C ARG A 437 29.84 17.86 3.64
N GLY A 438 28.88 17.75 2.74
CA GLY A 438 27.86 18.77 2.45
C GLY A 438 26.55 18.60 3.22
N VAL A 439 26.35 17.48 3.93
CA VAL A 439 25.14 17.22 4.72
C VAL A 439 25.13 18.10 5.97
N ASP A 440 24.03 18.81 6.21
CA ASP A 440 23.81 19.52 7.48
C ASP A 440 23.42 18.52 8.57
N VAL A 441 24.44 18.03 9.28
CA VAL A 441 24.31 17.09 10.40
C VAL A 441 23.46 17.67 11.55
N VAL A 442 23.38 19.00 11.70
CA VAL A 442 22.56 19.64 12.75
C VAL A 442 21.09 19.61 12.36
N ASN A 443 20.76 20.02 11.12
CA ASN A 443 19.41 19.89 10.57
C ASN A 443 18.94 18.42 10.59
N LEU A 444 19.80 17.48 10.18
CA LEU A 444 19.52 16.05 10.23
C LEU A 444 19.30 15.55 11.68
N THR A 445 20.05 16.07 12.65
CA THR A 445 19.82 15.82 14.09
C THR A 445 18.45 16.29 14.53
N GLU A 446 18.05 17.51 14.16
CA GLU A 446 16.75 18.09 14.56
C GLU A 446 15.57 17.39 13.87
N ALA A 447 15.71 17.02 12.60
CA ALA A 447 14.74 16.21 11.86
C ALA A 447 14.47 14.86 12.52
N TRP A 448 15.52 14.07 12.81
CA TRP A 448 15.37 12.80 13.50
C TRP A 448 14.80 12.95 14.91
N ASN A 449 15.24 13.94 15.69
CA ASN A 449 14.65 14.20 17.01
C ASN A 449 13.16 14.58 16.92
N THR A 450 12.74 15.26 15.86
CA THR A 450 11.33 15.62 15.62
C THR A 450 10.48 14.37 15.32
N VAL A 451 10.96 13.47 14.44
CA VAL A 451 10.27 12.20 14.13
C VAL A 451 10.26 11.24 15.32
N LEU A 452 11.32 11.20 16.13
CA LEU A 452 11.39 10.42 17.37
C LEU A 452 10.42 10.94 18.46
N ALA A 453 10.22 12.25 18.55
CA ALA A 453 9.29 12.89 19.50
C ALA A 453 7.82 12.84 19.08
N ARG A 454 7.60 12.70 17.78
CA ARG A 454 6.30 12.58 17.12
C ARG A 454 5.63 11.24 17.42
N HIS A 455 6.27 10.12 17.04
CA HIS A 455 5.67 8.80 17.20
C HIS A 455 5.83 8.31 18.63
N ASP A 456 4.76 7.83 19.25
CA ASP A 456 4.79 7.33 20.63
C ASP A 456 5.08 5.84 20.73
N ILE A 457 4.96 5.08 19.63
CA ILE A 457 5.43 3.69 19.51
C ILE A 457 6.95 3.54 19.73
N PHE A 458 7.70 4.64 19.71
CA PHE A 458 9.12 4.71 20.05
C PHE A 458 9.44 4.86 21.55
N ARG A 459 8.42 5.08 22.38
CA ARG A 459 8.52 5.26 23.85
C ARG A 459 8.03 4.11 24.74
N PRO A 460 7.46 2.98 24.29
CA PRO A 460 7.01 1.94 25.22
C PRO A 460 8.16 1.30 26.01
N LEU A 461 7.85 0.89 27.23
CA LEU A 461 8.62 -0.07 28.03
C LEU A 461 7.70 -1.25 28.37
N TYR A 462 8.20 -2.47 28.17
CA TYR A 462 7.45 -3.72 28.28
C TYR A 462 7.86 -4.44 29.57
N CYS A 463 7.08 -4.24 30.63
CA CYS A 463 7.38 -4.75 31.96
C CYS A 463 6.47 -5.95 32.29
N ALA A 464 7.06 -7.07 32.72
CA ALA A 464 6.29 -8.19 33.24
C ALA A 464 5.75 -7.87 34.65
N GLN A 465 4.41 -7.89 34.82
CA GLN A 465 3.76 -7.85 36.13
C GLN A 465 3.00 -9.17 36.36
N GLY A 466 3.65 -10.11 37.03
CA GLY A 466 3.11 -11.47 37.20
C GLY A 466 3.09 -12.21 35.87
N SER A 467 1.90 -12.59 35.40
CA SER A 467 1.70 -13.24 34.10
C SER A 467 1.30 -12.30 32.96
N GLN A 468 1.22 -10.98 33.21
CA GLN A 468 0.86 -9.99 32.20
C GLN A 468 2.08 -9.18 31.75
N LEU A 469 2.26 -9.03 30.44
CA LEU A 469 3.19 -8.05 29.88
C LEU A 469 2.47 -6.70 29.80
N ILE A 470 2.90 -5.74 30.62
CA ILE A 470 2.31 -4.40 30.66
C ILE A 470 3.17 -3.44 29.86
N ARG A 471 2.54 -2.81 28.86
CA ARG A 471 3.12 -1.72 28.09
C ARG A 471 2.95 -0.40 28.85
N THR A 472 4.03 0.08 29.45
CA THR A 472 4.12 1.43 30.02
C THR A 472 4.78 2.38 29.01
N MET A 473 4.73 3.69 29.24
CA MET A 473 5.36 4.68 28.35
C MET A 473 6.50 5.39 29.09
N SER A 474 7.68 5.45 28.48
CA SER A 474 8.80 6.26 28.97
C SER A 474 8.40 7.74 29.01
N SER A 475 8.71 8.40 30.13
CA SER A 475 8.58 9.85 30.28
C SER A 475 9.60 10.63 29.46
N SER A 476 10.67 9.96 29.02
CA SER A 476 11.69 10.53 28.14
C SER A 476 11.50 10.06 26.69
N CYS A 477 11.55 11.02 25.77
CA CYS A 477 11.60 10.76 24.34
C CYS A 477 12.98 10.20 23.94
N PRO A 478 13.08 9.16 23.09
CA PRO A 478 14.35 8.80 22.45
C PRO A 478 14.88 9.99 21.65
N LYS A 479 16.21 10.13 21.62
CA LYS A 479 16.89 11.21 20.90
C LYS A 479 18.08 10.68 20.12
N VAL A 480 18.46 11.41 19.08
CA VAL A 480 19.70 11.20 18.34
C VAL A 480 20.89 11.30 19.29
N ARG A 481 21.81 10.34 19.19
CA ARG A 481 23.04 10.27 19.96
C ARG A 481 24.20 10.65 19.04
N TYR A 482 24.66 11.90 19.15
CA TYR A 482 25.88 12.31 18.48
C TYR A 482 27.08 11.59 19.12
N VAL A 483 27.91 10.95 18.30
CA VAL A 483 29.11 10.22 18.71
C VAL A 483 30.26 10.54 17.74
N SER A 484 31.49 10.51 18.22
CA SER A 484 32.67 10.87 17.42
C SER A 484 33.07 9.82 16.38
N ASP A 485 32.59 8.60 16.54
CA ASP A 485 32.88 7.41 15.74
C ASP A 485 31.70 6.44 15.90
N ILE A 486 31.40 5.63 14.88
CA ILE A 486 30.29 4.66 14.86
C ILE A 486 30.81 3.31 14.37
N ASP A 487 30.97 2.36 15.30
CA ASP A 487 30.98 0.95 14.94
C ASP A 487 29.56 0.55 14.49
N ILE A 488 29.39 0.41 13.18
CA ILE A 488 28.12 0.01 12.54
C ILE A 488 27.65 -1.34 13.07
N GLN A 489 28.55 -2.31 13.25
CA GLN A 489 28.21 -3.66 13.70
C GLN A 489 27.78 -3.67 15.16
N GLN A 490 28.50 -2.97 16.05
CA GLN A 490 28.08 -2.81 17.44
C GLN A 490 26.75 -2.06 17.55
N SER A 491 26.51 -1.08 16.68
CA SER A 491 25.32 -0.23 16.72
C SER A 491 24.04 -0.96 16.27
N ILE A 492 24.07 -1.68 15.14
CA ILE A 492 22.88 -2.44 14.68
C ILE A 492 22.61 -3.68 15.54
N ASN A 493 23.64 -4.21 16.21
CA ASN A 493 23.54 -5.32 17.17
C ASN A 493 23.41 -4.83 18.62
N TYR A 494 22.69 -3.73 18.86
CA TYR A 494 22.31 -3.36 20.21
C TYR A 494 21.21 -4.29 20.77
N GLU A 495 21.49 -4.97 21.89
CA GLU A 495 20.48 -5.75 22.63
C GLU A 495 19.55 -4.82 23.42
N PHE A 496 18.26 -4.81 23.09
CA PHE A 496 17.27 -4.00 23.82
C PHE A 496 16.70 -4.77 25.04
N ASP A 497 17.04 -4.33 26.25
CA ASP A 497 16.25 -4.67 27.44
C ASP A 497 14.94 -3.87 27.42
N LEU A 498 13.91 -4.42 26.78
CA LEU A 498 12.60 -3.79 26.61
C LEU A 498 11.91 -3.36 27.92
N SER A 499 12.37 -3.81 29.09
CA SER A 499 11.85 -3.37 30.40
C SER A 499 12.44 -2.03 30.89
N LYS A 500 13.53 -1.55 30.28
CA LYS A 500 14.28 -0.34 30.70
C LYS A 500 14.70 0.56 29.54
N ASP A 501 15.07 -0.04 28.41
CA ASP A 501 15.42 0.66 27.17
C ASP A 501 14.17 0.94 26.33
N VAL A 502 14.06 2.18 25.86
CA VAL A 502 13.13 2.50 24.76
C VAL A 502 13.60 1.78 23.48
N PRO A 503 12.69 1.16 22.70
CA PRO A 503 13.03 0.16 21.68
C PRO A 503 13.61 0.72 20.37
N ILE A 504 14.13 1.95 20.36
CA ILE A 504 14.78 2.58 19.21
C ILE A 504 15.98 3.44 19.64
N ARG A 505 17.02 3.46 18.81
CA ARG A 505 18.19 4.33 18.92
C ARG A 505 18.58 4.86 17.54
N VAL A 506 19.01 6.12 17.50
CA VAL A 506 19.61 6.74 16.31
C VAL A 506 20.96 7.31 16.73
N TYR A 507 22.02 6.88 16.06
CA TYR A 507 23.40 7.33 16.25
C TYR A 507 23.82 8.17 15.04
N LEU A 508 24.68 9.17 15.27
CA LEU A 508 25.08 10.13 14.24
C LEU A 508 26.52 10.61 14.48
N SER A 509 27.34 10.57 13.43
CA SER A 509 28.69 11.16 13.38
C SER A 509 28.73 12.28 12.32
N LEU A 510 29.91 12.58 11.77
CA LEU A 510 30.07 13.53 10.65
C LEU A 510 29.89 12.87 9.27
N ASP A 511 29.87 11.54 9.21
CA ASP A 511 30.06 10.72 8.01
C ASP A 511 29.16 9.47 7.96
N LEU A 512 28.47 9.15 9.06
CA LEU A 512 27.57 8.00 9.21
C LEU A 512 26.34 8.36 10.04
N LEU A 513 25.22 7.73 9.69
CA LEU A 513 24.02 7.65 10.50
C LEU A 513 23.59 6.20 10.65
N VAL A 514 23.22 5.77 11.87
CA VAL A 514 22.69 4.44 12.16
C VAL A 514 21.41 4.54 12.98
N LEU A 515 20.28 4.15 12.40
CA LEU A 515 19.08 3.77 13.14
C LEU A 515 19.13 2.28 13.47
N VAL A 516 18.73 1.93 14.69
CA VAL A 516 18.44 0.56 15.13
C VAL A 516 17.17 0.56 15.99
N ALA A 517 16.26 -0.38 15.74
CA ALA A 517 14.97 -0.51 16.43
C ALA A 517 14.58 -1.98 16.61
N SER A 518 13.89 -2.31 17.70
CA SER A 518 13.33 -3.65 17.90
C SER A 518 12.08 -3.86 17.02
N TYR A 519 11.94 -5.03 16.38
CA TYR A 519 10.83 -5.35 15.47
C TYR A 519 9.43 -5.09 16.04
N ILE A 520 9.28 -5.19 17.38
CA ILE A 520 8.01 -5.01 18.11
C ILE A 520 7.38 -3.61 17.96
N ILE A 521 8.12 -2.64 17.42
CA ILE A 521 7.68 -1.25 17.21
C ILE A 521 7.80 -0.75 15.77
N LEU A 522 8.49 -1.48 14.89
CA LEU A 522 8.88 -1.00 13.57
C LEU A 522 9.13 -2.18 12.63
N ASP A 523 8.40 -2.23 11.52
CA ASP A 523 8.72 -3.06 10.34
C ASP A 523 9.35 -2.23 9.21
N LEU A 524 9.78 -2.91 8.13
CA LEU A 524 10.48 -2.26 7.01
C LEU A 524 9.61 -1.27 6.22
N ILE A 525 8.29 -1.46 6.19
CA ILE A 525 7.35 -0.52 5.54
C ILE A 525 7.19 0.72 6.42
N SER A 526 7.05 0.55 7.73
CA SER A 526 7.03 1.65 8.69
C SER A 526 8.35 2.43 8.73
N LEU A 527 9.48 1.77 8.50
CA LEU A 527 10.79 2.41 8.34
C LEU A 527 10.80 3.37 7.14
N GLN A 528 10.20 3.00 6.00
CA GLN A 528 10.07 3.91 4.85
C GLN A 528 9.23 5.15 5.20
N THR A 529 8.14 5.00 5.94
CA THR A 529 7.36 6.14 6.48
C THR A 529 8.22 7.04 7.37
N VAL A 530 9.01 6.45 8.28
CA VAL A 530 9.93 7.18 9.18
C VAL A 530 11.00 7.95 8.39
N LEU A 531 11.64 7.31 7.40
CA LEU A 531 12.65 7.94 6.56
C LEU A 531 12.08 9.09 5.73
N ARG A 532 10.91 8.89 5.11
CA ARG A 532 10.20 9.93 4.36
C ARG A 532 9.79 11.13 5.22
N GLU A 533 9.41 10.90 6.47
CA GLU A 533 9.17 11.98 7.43
C GLU A 533 10.46 12.73 7.80
N VAL A 534 11.57 12.02 8.07
CA VAL A 534 12.85 12.68 8.32
C VAL A 534 13.28 13.52 7.12
N GLU A 535 13.18 12.96 5.91
CA GLU A 535 13.49 13.65 4.65
C GLU A 535 12.67 14.94 4.51
N LEU A 536 11.36 14.88 4.80
CA LEU A 536 10.48 16.03 4.76
C LEU A 536 10.94 17.13 5.72
N VAL A 537 11.34 16.81 6.96
CA VAL A 537 11.85 17.82 7.91
C VAL A 537 13.22 18.36 7.49
N VAL A 538 14.14 17.51 7.01
CA VAL A 538 15.45 17.96 6.48
C VAL A 538 15.26 18.94 5.31
N LYS A 539 14.26 18.71 4.46
CA LYS A 539 13.85 19.59 3.35
C LYS A 539 13.03 20.82 3.82
N GLY A 540 12.82 20.99 5.13
CA GLY A 540 12.13 22.15 5.74
C GLY A 540 10.59 22.06 5.80
N GLY A 541 10.02 20.90 5.49
CA GLY A 541 8.58 20.64 5.53
C GLY A 541 8.06 20.27 6.92
N SER A 542 6.77 20.55 7.17
CA SER A 542 6.11 20.28 8.44
C SER A 542 5.45 18.90 8.49
N LEU A 543 5.76 18.11 9.52
CA LEU A 543 5.23 16.74 9.65
C LEU A 543 3.72 16.66 9.91
N PRO A 544 3.01 15.85 9.12
CA PRO A 544 1.08 15.74 9.38
C PRO A 544 0.64 15.29 10.77
N PRO A 545 -0.47 15.80 11.32
CA PRO A 545 -0.77 15.52 12.72
C PRO A 545 -1.06 14.03 12.83
N VAL A 546 -0.24 13.31 13.58
CA VAL A 546 -0.42 11.89 13.89
C VAL A 546 -1.81 11.75 14.52
N THR A 547 -2.84 11.44 13.71
CA THR A 547 -4.29 11.68 13.98
C THR A 547 -4.85 10.85 15.14
N ARG A 548 -3.98 10.03 15.73
CA ARG A 548 -4.13 8.58 15.84
C ARG A 548 -2.65 8.00 15.78
N ARG A 549 -2.15 7.00 16.56
CA ARG A 549 -0.75 6.37 16.58
C ARG A 549 -0.66 4.79 16.47
N TYR A 550 0.29 3.99 16.98
CA TYR A 550 0.29 2.53 16.60
C TYR A 550 -0.96 1.68 16.96
N SER A 551 -1.50 1.71 18.19
CA SER A 551 -2.31 0.57 18.67
C SER A 551 -3.84 0.46 18.39
N ASP A 552 -4.56 1.37 17.71
CA ASP A 552 -6.04 1.29 17.45
C ASP A 552 -6.34 0.25 16.37
N ILE A 553 -5.26 -0.19 15.72
CA ILE A 553 -5.13 -1.31 14.82
C ILE A 553 -5.73 -2.56 15.48
N THR A 554 -7.04 -2.70 15.30
CA THR A 554 -7.82 -3.87 15.70
C THR A 554 -7.57 -5.08 14.79
N CYS A 555 -6.68 -5.00 13.78
CA CYS A 555 -6.40 -6.14 12.90
C CYS A 555 -5.94 -7.37 13.72
N TRP A 556 -5.13 -7.16 14.75
CA TRP A 556 -4.70 -8.17 15.72
C TRP A 556 -5.85 -8.79 16.53
N ASN A 557 -6.94 -8.05 16.75
CA ASN A 557 -8.10 -8.49 17.53
C ASN A 557 -9.33 -8.74 16.64
N ARG A 558 -9.13 -8.90 15.32
CA ARG A 558 -10.20 -9.13 14.34
C ARG A 558 -10.85 -10.49 14.61
N ALA A 559 -12.18 -10.49 14.70
CA ALA A 559 -12.95 -11.73 14.79
C ALA A 559 -12.71 -12.59 13.54
N VAL A 560 -12.27 -13.83 13.75
CA VAL A 560 -11.98 -14.81 12.69
C VAL A 560 -13.28 -15.46 12.20
N ALA A 561 -13.44 -15.59 10.88
CA ALA A 561 -14.61 -16.28 10.31
C ALA A 561 -14.43 -17.80 10.29
N SER A 562 -15.54 -18.54 10.36
CA SER A 562 -15.50 -20.01 10.32
C SER A 562 -14.93 -20.56 9.00
N ASP A 563 -15.11 -19.84 7.89
CA ASP A 563 -14.61 -20.24 6.58
C ASP A 563 -13.07 -20.13 6.48
N ASP A 564 -12.47 -19.14 7.13
CA ASP A 564 -11.01 -19.02 7.23
C ASP A 564 -10.43 -20.21 8.02
N LEU A 565 -11.05 -20.57 9.14
CA LEU A 565 -10.66 -21.75 9.92
C LEU A 565 -10.86 -23.06 9.15
N ASN A 566 -11.86 -23.14 8.28
CA ASN A 566 -12.07 -24.28 7.38
C ASN A 566 -10.95 -24.38 6.33
N PHE A 567 -10.55 -23.26 5.71
CA PHE A 567 -9.41 -23.19 4.81
C PHE A 567 -8.11 -23.63 5.50
N TRP A 568 -7.78 -23.04 6.66
CA TRP A 568 -6.56 -23.39 7.38
C TRP A 568 -6.55 -24.86 7.84
N ASN A 569 -7.71 -25.40 8.26
CA ASN A 569 -7.86 -26.82 8.53
C ASN A 569 -7.57 -27.71 7.31
N SER A 570 -7.99 -27.34 6.10
CA SER A 570 -7.66 -28.12 4.90
C SER A 570 -6.17 -28.00 4.51
N SER A 571 -5.57 -26.83 4.75
CA SER A 571 -4.20 -26.52 4.33
C SER A 571 -3.12 -27.11 5.24
N LEU A 572 -3.28 -27.03 6.57
CA LEU A 572 -2.22 -27.33 7.54
C LEU A 572 -2.46 -28.56 8.43
N ARG A 573 -3.69 -29.05 8.56
CA ARG A 573 -4.01 -30.15 9.49
C ARG A 573 -3.32 -31.45 9.07
N GLY A 574 -2.61 -32.08 10.00
CA GLY A 574 -1.84 -33.30 9.77
C GLY A 574 -0.40 -33.08 9.32
N LEU A 575 0.01 -31.83 9.04
CA LEU A 575 1.43 -31.48 8.88
C LEU A 575 2.10 -31.38 10.27
N PRO A 576 3.42 -31.64 10.39
CA PRO A 576 4.14 -31.44 11.64
C PRO A 576 4.16 -29.96 12.03
N ALA A 577 3.75 -29.65 13.27
CA ALA A 577 3.73 -28.29 13.78
C ALA A 577 5.11 -27.60 13.78
N TYR A 578 6.20 -28.38 13.80
CA TYR A 578 7.57 -27.89 13.62
C TYR A 578 8.30 -28.80 12.62
N PRO A 579 8.34 -28.45 11.32
CA PRO A 579 8.96 -29.29 10.28
C PRO A 579 10.50 -29.19 10.26
N THR A 580 11.09 -28.21 10.95
CA THR A 580 12.52 -27.90 10.91
C THR A 580 13.26 -28.31 12.19
N PRO A 581 14.60 -28.48 12.15
CA PRO A 581 15.41 -28.82 13.32
C PRO A 581 15.14 -27.89 14.52
N LYS A 582 15.05 -28.45 15.72
CA LYS A 582 14.70 -27.67 16.91
C LYS A 582 15.82 -26.71 17.30
N ARG A 583 15.51 -25.42 17.29
CA ARG A 583 16.39 -24.34 17.72
C ARG A 583 16.31 -24.13 19.23
N THR A 584 17.35 -23.56 19.81
CA THR A 584 17.40 -23.12 21.22
C THR A 584 17.81 -21.66 21.39
N THR A 585 18.45 -21.08 20.39
CA THR A 585 18.88 -19.68 20.31
C THR A 585 18.46 -19.09 18.96
N PHE A 586 18.77 -17.80 18.74
CA PHE A 586 18.68 -17.14 17.44
C PHE A 586 20.05 -16.94 16.79
N HIS A 587 21.02 -17.82 17.12
CA HIS A 587 22.32 -17.83 16.45
C HIS A 587 22.16 -18.18 14.96
N GLY A 588 23.10 -17.74 14.13
CA GLY A 588 23.00 -17.87 12.68
C GLY A 588 23.85 -16.87 11.92
N ALA A 589 23.92 -17.07 10.61
CA ALA A 589 24.74 -16.29 9.69
C ALA A 589 23.98 -15.95 8.38
N SER A 590 24.56 -15.06 7.58
CA SER A 590 24.08 -14.72 6.24
C SER A 590 25.14 -14.95 5.16
N ARG A 591 24.70 -15.30 3.94
CA ARG A 591 25.48 -15.24 2.70
C ARG A 591 24.71 -14.42 1.68
N VAL A 592 25.42 -13.61 0.88
CA VAL A 592 24.84 -12.75 -0.15
C VAL A 592 25.52 -13.03 -1.47
N TYR A 593 24.73 -13.21 -2.53
CA TYR A 593 25.19 -13.60 -3.85
C TYR A 593 24.56 -12.67 -4.90
N LYS A 594 25.37 -12.09 -5.80
CA LYS A 594 24.86 -11.45 -7.02
C LYS A 594 24.49 -12.57 -8.00
N LEU A 595 23.22 -12.63 -8.41
CA LEU A 595 22.76 -13.58 -9.42
C LEU A 595 23.13 -13.09 -10.84
N PRO A 596 23.29 -13.99 -11.83
CA PRO A 596 23.52 -13.60 -13.22
C PRO A 596 22.41 -12.69 -13.79
N GLU A 597 22.80 -11.80 -14.71
CA GLU A 597 21.91 -10.78 -15.28
C GLU A 597 20.75 -11.38 -16.09
N ASP A 598 20.94 -12.56 -16.71
CA ASP A 598 19.90 -13.26 -17.46
C ASP A 598 18.76 -13.80 -16.57
N VAL A 599 19.00 -13.96 -15.26
CA VAL A 599 17.96 -14.35 -14.29
C VAL A 599 16.89 -13.28 -14.21
N MET A 600 17.26 -12.02 -13.98
CA MET A 600 16.28 -10.93 -13.83
C MET A 600 15.52 -10.64 -15.12
N SER A 601 16.18 -10.72 -16.29
CA SER A 601 15.48 -10.58 -17.58
C SER A 601 14.52 -11.74 -17.84
N SER A 602 14.93 -12.99 -17.56
CA SER A 602 14.08 -14.18 -17.78
C SER A 602 12.88 -14.20 -16.84
N MET A 603 13.06 -13.81 -15.57
CA MET A 603 11.95 -13.60 -14.63
C MET A 603 11.00 -12.51 -15.12
N THR A 604 11.53 -11.40 -15.68
CA THR A 604 10.72 -10.30 -16.22
C THR A 604 9.86 -10.72 -17.41
N GLU A 605 10.43 -11.39 -18.43
CA GLU A 605 9.65 -11.90 -19.57
C GLU A 605 8.58 -12.89 -19.09
N TYR A 606 8.94 -13.85 -18.23
CA TYR A 606 8.04 -14.87 -17.74
C TYR A 606 6.86 -14.29 -16.94
N SER A 607 7.13 -13.31 -16.07
CA SER A 607 6.10 -12.60 -15.29
C SER A 607 5.10 -11.86 -16.17
N VAL A 608 5.59 -11.09 -17.16
CA VAL A 608 4.74 -10.38 -18.13
C VAL A 608 3.92 -11.36 -18.98
N ARG A 609 4.54 -12.46 -19.41
CA ARG A 609 3.94 -13.43 -20.34
C ARG A 609 2.87 -14.33 -19.70
N TYR A 610 2.97 -14.61 -18.40
CA TYR A 610 2.10 -15.58 -17.72
C TYR A 610 1.30 -15.02 -16.53
N GLY A 611 1.46 -13.74 -16.17
CA GLY A 611 0.67 -13.08 -15.12
C GLY A 611 1.06 -13.53 -13.70
N VAL A 612 2.34 -13.79 -13.46
CA VAL A 612 2.88 -14.27 -12.18
C VAL A 612 3.85 -13.26 -11.56
N THR A 613 3.88 -13.14 -10.23
CA THR A 613 4.83 -12.23 -9.57
C THR A 613 6.21 -12.87 -9.41
N PHE A 614 7.27 -12.06 -9.30
CA PHE A 614 8.62 -12.55 -9.01
C PHE A 614 8.66 -13.37 -7.71
N HIS A 615 7.92 -12.94 -6.69
CA HIS A 615 7.80 -13.66 -5.42
C HIS A 615 7.15 -15.04 -5.56
N GLN A 616 6.08 -15.17 -6.35
CA GLN A 616 5.44 -16.47 -6.64
C GLN A 616 6.35 -17.42 -7.40
N LEU A 617 7.17 -16.90 -8.31
CA LEU A 617 8.18 -17.67 -9.03
C LEU A 617 9.33 -18.12 -8.10
N CYS A 618 9.78 -17.27 -7.18
CA CYS A 618 10.75 -17.63 -6.14
C CYS A 618 10.20 -18.69 -5.17
N LEU A 619 8.94 -18.58 -4.73
CA LEU A 619 8.27 -19.60 -3.89
C LEU A 619 8.27 -20.98 -4.57
N ALA A 620 7.96 -21.04 -5.87
CA ALA A 620 7.95 -22.29 -6.63
C ALA A 620 9.36 -22.90 -6.75
N ALA A 621 10.36 -22.09 -7.13
CA ALA A 621 11.75 -22.53 -7.25
C ALA A 621 12.30 -23.07 -5.91
N ILE A 622 12.08 -22.34 -4.81
CA ILE A 622 12.55 -22.71 -3.47
C ILE A 622 11.83 -23.95 -2.94
N SER A 623 10.51 -24.06 -3.16
CA SER A 623 9.75 -25.27 -2.84
C SER A 623 10.30 -26.49 -3.58
N HIS A 624 10.71 -26.35 -4.84
CA HIS A 624 11.33 -27.45 -5.58
C HIS A 624 12.70 -27.85 -4.99
N CYS A 625 13.59 -26.89 -4.71
CA CYS A 625 14.90 -27.17 -4.12
C CYS A 625 14.81 -27.89 -2.76
N LEU A 626 13.86 -27.51 -1.90
CA LEU A 626 13.68 -28.13 -0.58
C LEU A 626 13.09 -29.56 -0.63
N ARG A 627 12.75 -30.10 -1.81
CA ARG A 627 12.18 -31.45 -1.97
C ARG A 627 13.19 -32.58 -2.08
N GLN A 628 14.46 -32.30 -2.39
CA GLN A 628 15.47 -33.32 -2.72
C GLN A 628 15.61 -34.48 -1.71
N ASN A 629 15.20 -34.29 -0.45
CA ASN A 629 15.31 -35.29 0.62
C ASN A 629 13.98 -35.58 1.36
N ARG A 630 12.81 -35.42 0.72
CA ARG A 630 11.48 -35.71 1.32
C ARG A 630 10.64 -36.72 0.50
N PRO A 631 9.63 -37.38 1.09
CA PRO A 631 8.66 -38.19 0.37
C PRO A 631 7.99 -37.43 -0.78
N SER A 632 7.75 -38.11 -1.91
CA SER A 632 7.30 -37.50 -3.16
C SER A 632 5.93 -36.81 -3.09
N ASP A 633 5.12 -37.14 -2.10
CA ASP A 633 3.77 -36.60 -1.84
C ASP A 633 3.76 -35.49 -0.77
N GLN A 634 4.82 -35.31 0.01
CA GLN A 634 4.84 -34.34 1.11
C GLN A 634 4.91 -32.90 0.57
N PRO A 635 4.03 -31.98 1.01
CA PRO A 635 4.13 -30.57 0.63
C PRO A 635 5.38 -29.91 1.22
N VAL A 636 5.63 -28.67 0.79
CA VAL A 636 6.54 -27.73 1.45
C VAL A 636 5.69 -26.55 1.91
N VAL A 637 5.86 -26.11 3.16
CA VAL A 637 5.20 -24.90 3.65
C VAL A 637 6.22 -23.78 3.80
N LEU A 638 6.08 -22.74 2.98
CA LEU A 638 6.93 -21.56 2.99
C LEU A 638 6.22 -20.40 3.69
N GLY A 639 6.97 -19.54 4.36
CA GLY A 639 6.42 -18.31 4.93
C GLY A 639 6.62 -17.14 3.98
N ALA A 640 5.53 -16.45 3.64
CA ALA A 640 5.56 -15.19 2.92
C ALA A 640 5.25 -14.03 3.89
N PRO A 641 5.99 -12.91 3.88
CA PRO A 641 5.55 -11.72 4.61
C PRO A 641 4.31 -11.12 3.92
N PHE A 642 3.31 -10.73 4.71
CA PHE A 642 2.17 -9.93 4.23
C PHE A 642 1.89 -8.77 5.17
N LEU A 643 1.33 -7.69 4.63
CA LEU A 643 1.06 -6.47 5.36
C LEU A 643 -0.38 -6.49 5.89
N ASN A 644 -0.58 -6.84 7.17
CA ASN A 644 -1.90 -6.87 7.82
C ASN A 644 -2.35 -5.46 8.24
N ARG A 645 -2.54 -4.58 7.25
CA ARG A 645 -2.76 -3.13 7.42
C ARG A 645 -3.94 -2.65 6.57
N GLY A 646 -4.85 -1.88 7.16
CA GLY A 646 -5.96 -1.23 6.45
C GLY A 646 -5.52 -0.01 5.64
N LEU A 647 -6.41 0.51 4.80
CA LEU A 647 -6.17 1.73 4.01
C LEU A 647 -6.13 3.01 4.87
N ASP A 648 -6.84 3.01 6.01
CA ASP A 648 -6.76 4.05 7.05
C ASP A 648 -5.36 4.07 7.71
N ASP A 649 -4.68 2.93 7.73
CA ASP A 649 -3.54 2.63 8.61
C ASP A 649 -2.19 2.87 7.90
N LEU A 650 -2.19 3.45 6.69
CA LEU A 650 -1.01 3.53 5.83
C LEU A 650 0.11 4.45 6.38
N ASP A 651 -0.23 5.51 7.09
CA ASP A 651 0.75 6.43 7.69
C ASP A 651 1.21 5.98 9.09
N VAL A 652 0.70 4.86 9.63
CA VAL A 652 1.06 4.37 10.96
C VAL A 652 2.50 3.86 10.98
N VAL A 653 3.27 4.26 11.98
CA VAL A 653 4.54 3.60 12.32
C VAL A 653 4.27 2.49 13.33
N GLY A 654 4.68 1.25 13.04
CA GLY A 654 4.44 0.11 13.91
C GLY A 654 4.95 -1.22 13.34
N LEU A 655 4.36 -2.32 13.84
CA LEU A 655 4.54 -3.65 13.29
C LEU A 655 3.22 -4.11 12.66
N PHE A 656 3.22 -4.39 11.36
CA PHE A 656 2.09 -4.87 10.58
C PHE A 656 2.46 -6.03 9.65
N LEU A 657 3.75 -6.26 9.45
CA LEU A 657 4.25 -7.37 8.65
C LEU A 657 4.13 -8.70 9.41
N GLU A 658 3.08 -9.45 9.11
CA GLU A 658 2.86 -10.81 9.61
C GLU A 658 3.40 -11.86 8.62
N THR A 659 3.55 -13.12 9.09
CA THR A 659 3.99 -14.23 8.23
C THR A 659 2.82 -15.12 7.87
N LEU A 660 2.66 -15.37 6.57
CA LEU A 660 1.58 -16.16 5.98
C LEU A 660 2.11 -17.51 5.50
N PRO A 661 1.54 -18.66 5.94
CA PRO A 661 1.89 -19.96 5.40
C PRO A 661 1.36 -20.13 3.98
N ILE A 662 2.27 -20.38 3.04
CA ILE A 662 1.97 -20.78 1.67
C ILE A 662 2.27 -22.27 1.53
N ARG A 663 1.21 -23.08 1.38
CA ARG A 663 1.34 -24.52 1.15
C ARG A 663 1.62 -24.76 -0.33
N VAL A 664 2.82 -25.20 -0.66
CA VAL A 664 3.15 -25.66 -2.01
C VAL A 664 3.12 -27.19 -2.02
N ASP A 665 2.17 -27.77 -2.73
CA ASP A 665 2.07 -29.23 -2.90
C ASP A 665 3.16 -29.77 -3.83
N ALA A 666 3.29 -31.10 -3.89
CA ALA A 666 4.28 -31.73 -4.77
C ALA A 666 3.94 -31.50 -6.25
N PRO A 667 4.92 -31.08 -7.09
CA PRO A 667 4.68 -30.92 -8.51
C PRO A 667 4.30 -32.25 -9.17
N SER A 668 3.32 -32.22 -10.06
CA SER A 668 3.06 -33.35 -10.97
C SER A 668 4.11 -33.37 -12.10
N ASN A 669 4.39 -34.55 -12.65
CA ASN A 669 5.26 -34.67 -13.83
C ASN A 669 4.59 -33.98 -15.03
N GLY A 670 5.10 -32.81 -15.40
CA GLY A 670 4.56 -31.94 -16.43
C GLY A 670 5.27 -30.59 -16.50
N PRO A 671 4.73 -29.61 -17.26
CA PRO A 671 5.34 -28.31 -17.46
C PRO A 671 5.50 -27.52 -16.16
N GLY A 672 6.66 -26.88 -15.95
CA GLY A 672 6.90 -26.03 -14.77
C GLY A 672 5.88 -24.90 -14.59
N LEU A 673 5.26 -24.42 -15.68
CA LEU A 673 4.19 -23.42 -15.65
C LEU A 673 2.97 -23.85 -14.83
N THR A 674 2.61 -25.13 -14.83
CA THR A 674 1.49 -25.64 -14.00
C THR A 674 1.82 -25.46 -12.53
N TYR A 675 3.01 -25.91 -12.12
CA TYR A 675 3.48 -25.81 -10.75
C TYR A 675 3.63 -24.36 -10.23
N VAL A 676 4.05 -23.41 -11.09
CA VAL A 676 4.06 -21.98 -10.74
C VAL A 676 2.63 -21.43 -10.60
N ARG A 677 1.66 -21.91 -11.41
CA ARG A 677 0.25 -21.52 -11.27
C ARG A 677 -0.39 -22.09 -10.00
N ASP A 678 -0.11 -23.34 -9.66
CA ASP A 678 -0.57 -23.95 -8.40
C ASP A 678 0.00 -23.18 -7.19
N THR A 679 1.27 -22.80 -7.25
CA THR A 679 1.93 -21.93 -6.25
C THR A 679 1.31 -20.54 -6.19
N GLN A 680 0.99 -19.92 -7.33
CA GLN A 680 0.27 -18.64 -7.39
C GLN A 680 -1.13 -18.74 -6.76
N GLN A 681 -1.85 -19.83 -7.01
CA GLN A 681 -3.20 -20.01 -6.49
C GLN A 681 -3.19 -20.17 -4.97
N SER A 682 -2.34 -21.05 -4.42
CA SER A 682 -2.13 -21.16 -2.97
C SER A 682 -1.71 -19.82 -2.34
N SER A 683 -0.80 -19.08 -2.99
CA SER A 683 -0.37 -17.75 -2.57
C SER A 683 -1.52 -16.74 -2.46
N ARG A 684 -2.53 -16.82 -3.35
CA ARG A 684 -3.73 -15.98 -3.30
C ARG A 684 -4.72 -16.45 -2.24
N ASP A 685 -4.96 -17.76 -2.14
CA ASP A 685 -5.97 -18.31 -1.25
C ASP A 685 -5.58 -18.15 0.23
N SER A 686 -4.30 -18.35 0.58
CA SER A 686 -3.78 -18.00 1.91
C SER A 686 -3.99 -16.52 2.23
N LEU A 687 -3.81 -15.61 1.26
CA LEU A 687 -3.97 -14.17 1.48
C LEU A 687 -5.44 -13.78 1.63
N ASN A 688 -6.34 -14.39 0.86
CA ASN A 688 -7.78 -14.19 0.98
C ASN A 688 -8.31 -14.64 2.36
N HIS A 689 -7.70 -15.67 2.95
CA HIS A 689 -8.01 -16.21 4.28
C HIS A 689 -7.03 -15.76 5.37
N SER A 690 -6.37 -14.60 5.21
CA SER A 690 -5.41 -14.10 6.20
C SER A 690 -6.09 -13.81 7.55
N ILE A 691 -5.61 -14.46 8.62
CA ILE A 691 -6.05 -14.25 10.01
C ILE A 691 -4.83 -13.95 10.90
N PRO A 692 -5.01 -13.29 12.06
CA PRO A 692 -3.89 -12.99 12.96
C PRO A 692 -3.15 -14.26 13.40
N TRP A 693 -1.82 -14.23 13.37
CA TRP A 693 -0.97 -15.41 13.53
C TRP A 693 -1.24 -16.21 14.82
N HIS A 694 -1.47 -15.52 15.95
CA HIS A 694 -1.77 -16.19 17.21
C HIS A 694 -3.10 -16.96 17.17
N ALA A 695 -4.14 -16.43 16.52
CA ALA A 695 -5.43 -17.10 16.40
C ALA A 695 -5.34 -18.37 15.53
N LEU A 696 -4.41 -18.40 14.56
CA LEU A 696 -4.07 -19.60 13.81
C LEU A 696 -3.37 -20.65 14.70
N LEU A 697 -2.45 -20.25 15.57
CA LEU A 697 -1.76 -21.17 16.50
C LEU A 697 -2.71 -21.73 17.57
N ASP A 698 -3.54 -20.87 18.17
CA ASP A 698 -4.53 -21.25 19.19
C ASP A 698 -5.55 -22.26 18.63
N HIS A 699 -5.99 -22.08 17.38
CA HIS A 699 -6.88 -23.00 16.67
C HIS A 699 -6.26 -24.39 16.43
N PHE A 700 -4.93 -24.49 16.41
CA PHE A 700 -4.20 -25.75 16.24
C PHE A 700 -3.58 -26.32 17.53
N ASP A 701 -3.82 -25.70 18.70
CA ASP A 701 -3.18 -26.07 19.99
C ASP A 701 -1.63 -26.02 19.93
N VAL A 702 -1.07 -25.14 19.09
CA VAL A 702 0.38 -25.05 18.87
C VAL A 702 1.02 -24.02 19.78
N HIS A 703 1.35 -24.48 20.99
CA HIS A 703 2.04 -23.68 22.01
C HIS A 703 3.49 -24.19 22.18
N GLY A 704 4.49 -23.31 22.04
CA GLY A 704 5.91 -23.72 22.09
C GLY A 704 6.91 -22.59 22.40
N ASP A 705 7.77 -22.83 23.39
CA ASP A 705 8.73 -21.84 23.92
C ASP A 705 10.08 -21.78 23.17
N HIS A 706 10.14 -22.08 21.86
CA HIS A 706 11.42 -22.18 21.12
C HIS A 706 11.48 -21.40 19.79
N PRO A 707 12.68 -21.00 19.32
CA PRO A 707 12.89 -20.12 18.14
C PRO A 707 12.48 -20.64 16.75
N ASN A 708 11.64 -21.68 16.65
CA ASN A 708 11.10 -22.15 15.37
C ASN A 708 9.76 -21.47 15.11
N ILE A 709 9.53 -20.98 13.89
CA ILE A 709 8.19 -20.63 13.45
C ILE A 709 7.36 -21.91 13.21
N PRO A 710 6.13 -22.03 13.76
CA PRO A 710 5.24 -23.15 13.47
C PRO A 710 4.91 -23.32 11.98
N PHE A 711 4.70 -24.58 11.59
CA PHE A 711 4.34 -25.08 10.25
C PHE A 711 5.28 -24.75 9.09
N ILE A 712 6.10 -23.70 9.20
CA ILE A 712 6.89 -23.13 8.11
C ILE A 712 8.33 -23.66 8.11
N GLU A 713 8.85 -23.94 6.92
CA GLU A 713 10.19 -24.48 6.71
C GLU A 713 11.24 -23.40 6.42
N ALA A 714 10.89 -22.45 5.54
CA ALA A 714 11.74 -21.32 5.20
C ALA A 714 10.88 -20.09 4.89
N ILE A 715 11.42 -18.89 5.18
CA ILE A 715 10.81 -17.61 4.78
C ILE A 715 11.33 -17.21 3.40
N VAL A 716 10.45 -16.68 2.54
CA VAL A 716 10.82 -16.16 1.21
C VAL A 716 10.32 -14.72 1.06
N THR A 717 11.24 -13.80 0.77
CA THR A 717 10.95 -12.37 0.56
C THR A 717 11.48 -11.90 -0.80
N PHE A 718 10.85 -10.88 -1.39
CA PHE A 718 11.32 -10.24 -2.61
C PHE A 718 11.13 -8.72 -2.49
N HIS A 719 12.20 -7.96 -2.67
CA HIS A 719 12.23 -6.50 -2.60
C HIS A 719 12.69 -5.93 -3.94
N ASP A 720 11.98 -4.92 -4.46
CA ASP A 720 12.30 -4.31 -5.75
C ASP A 720 12.69 -2.83 -5.59
N HIS A 721 13.98 -2.59 -5.35
CA HIS A 721 14.53 -1.26 -5.15
C HIS A 721 14.63 -0.44 -6.45
N ARG A 722 14.17 -0.97 -7.60
CA ARG A 722 13.94 -0.17 -8.83
C ARG A 722 12.71 0.72 -8.71
N ALA A 723 11.75 0.30 -7.87
CA ALA A 723 10.45 0.96 -7.73
C ALA A 723 10.41 1.96 -6.56
N VAL A 724 11.44 2.01 -5.71
CA VAL A 724 11.44 2.79 -4.47
C VAL A 724 12.79 3.46 -4.23
N ARG A 725 12.78 4.78 -4.04
CA ARG A 725 13.87 5.52 -3.41
C ARG A 725 13.51 5.77 -1.95
N ASP A 726 14.26 5.17 -1.04
CA ASP A 726 13.89 5.09 0.38
C ASP A 726 14.23 6.36 1.20
N PHE A 727 15.16 7.21 0.75
CA PHE A 727 15.57 8.44 1.45
C PHE A 727 16.31 9.43 0.51
N ASP A 728 15.61 10.41 -0.05
CA ASP A 728 16.14 11.37 -1.05
C ASP A 728 16.74 12.63 -0.39
N VAL A 729 17.71 12.46 0.51
CA VAL A 729 18.48 13.58 1.08
C VAL A 729 19.79 13.76 0.31
N PRO A 730 20.05 14.94 -0.30
CA PRO A 730 21.29 15.18 -1.05
C PRO A 730 22.55 14.96 -0.20
N GLY A 731 23.49 14.17 -0.73
CA GLY A 731 24.71 13.78 -0.01
C GLY A 731 24.52 12.64 0.99
N VAL A 732 23.38 11.94 0.98
CA VAL A 732 23.18 10.72 1.77
C VAL A 732 23.16 9.49 0.86
N ALA A 733 23.95 8.47 1.21
CA ALA A 733 24.03 7.22 0.47
C ALA A 733 23.69 6.02 1.40
N PRO A 734 22.60 5.25 1.15
CA PRO A 734 22.22 4.14 2.01
C PRO A 734 23.20 2.97 1.92
N LEU A 735 23.58 2.42 3.07
CA LEU A 735 24.45 1.25 3.21
C LEU A 735 23.63 -0.02 3.47
N ARG A 736 24.18 -1.17 3.08
CA ARG A 736 23.51 -2.48 3.21
C ARG A 736 24.02 -3.22 4.43
N THR A 737 23.15 -3.32 5.42
CA THR A 737 23.50 -3.73 6.78
C THR A 737 22.47 -4.69 7.34
N TRP A 738 22.95 -5.83 7.86
CA TRP A 738 22.13 -6.87 8.47
C TRP A 738 22.63 -7.14 9.89
N CYS A 739 21.68 -7.36 10.80
CA CYS A 739 21.96 -7.76 12.17
C CYS A 739 22.46 -9.21 12.22
N GLN A 740 23.18 -9.56 13.27
CA GLN A 740 23.77 -10.88 13.48
C GLN A 740 22.71 -11.89 13.97
N GLY A 741 23.02 -13.19 13.81
CA GLY A 741 22.09 -14.27 14.09
C GLY A 741 21.19 -14.61 12.91
N ALA A 742 20.17 -15.41 13.17
CA ALA A 742 19.12 -15.73 12.20
C ALA A 742 17.74 -15.73 12.87
N LYS A 743 16.77 -15.05 12.26
CA LYS A 743 15.37 -14.98 12.71
C LYS A 743 14.72 -16.36 12.66
N PHE A 744 15.03 -17.13 11.63
CA PHE A 744 14.44 -18.43 11.31
C PHE A 744 15.52 -19.50 11.13
N ASN A 745 15.12 -20.77 10.92
CA ASN A 745 16.06 -21.82 10.51
C ASN A 745 16.68 -21.52 9.13
N LEU A 746 15.87 -20.98 8.22
CA LEU A 746 16.26 -20.60 6.87
C LEU A 746 15.36 -19.46 6.36
N MET A 747 15.95 -18.44 5.76
CA MET A 747 15.25 -17.35 5.07
C MET A 747 16.00 -16.97 3.79
N MET A 748 15.24 -16.72 2.72
CA MET A 748 15.74 -16.43 1.39
C MET A 748 15.15 -15.10 0.91
N GLU A 749 16.01 -14.13 0.69
CA GLU A 749 15.65 -12.74 0.46
C GLU A 749 16.23 -12.25 -0.87
N PHE A 750 15.35 -11.96 -1.83
CA PHE A 750 15.73 -11.45 -3.14
C PHE A 750 15.64 -9.91 -3.16
N CYS A 751 16.64 -9.25 -3.73
CA CYS A 751 16.70 -7.78 -3.83
C CYS A 751 17.07 -7.37 -5.27
N ALA A 752 16.11 -6.85 -6.04
CA ALA A 752 16.35 -6.24 -7.35
C ALA A 752 16.79 -4.76 -7.21
N GLN A 753 17.58 -4.25 -8.16
CA GLN A 753 18.35 -2.99 -8.03
C GLN A 753 18.12 -1.99 -9.17
N GLU A 754 18.29 -0.68 -8.92
CA GLU A 754 18.21 0.39 -9.95
C GLU A 754 19.12 0.09 -11.17
N ASP A 755 20.28 -0.58 -11.00
CA ASP A 755 21.19 -1.00 -12.09
C ASP A 755 20.68 -2.21 -12.91
N GLY A 756 19.53 -2.78 -12.55
CA GLY A 756 18.95 -3.99 -13.15
C GLY A 756 19.42 -5.31 -12.54
N SER A 757 20.39 -5.29 -11.62
CA SER A 757 20.90 -6.52 -11.01
C SER A 757 19.98 -7.11 -9.94
N LEU A 758 20.17 -8.39 -9.64
CA LEU A 758 19.41 -9.16 -8.67
C LEU A 758 20.36 -9.85 -7.68
N PHE A 759 20.13 -9.63 -6.39
CA PHE A 759 20.85 -10.31 -5.31
C PHE A 759 19.95 -11.30 -4.60
N LEU A 760 20.54 -12.37 -4.08
CA LEU A 760 19.91 -13.31 -3.14
C LEU A 760 20.73 -13.31 -1.83
N ARG A 761 20.09 -13.01 -0.70
CA ARG A 761 20.61 -13.29 0.64
C ARG A 761 19.98 -14.57 1.19
N ILE A 762 20.81 -15.45 1.74
CA ILE A 762 20.35 -16.61 2.51
C ILE A 762 20.81 -16.40 3.96
N GLU A 763 19.85 -16.30 4.88
CA GLU A 763 20.02 -16.22 6.33
C GLU A 763 19.66 -17.58 6.94
N PHE A 764 20.51 -18.14 7.80
CA PHE A 764 20.36 -19.52 8.28
C PHE A 764 20.91 -19.72 9.69
N ASP A 765 20.33 -20.69 10.41
CA ASP A 765 20.86 -21.18 11.68
C ASP A 765 22.10 -22.04 11.42
N ASP A 766 23.28 -21.53 11.77
CA ASP A 766 24.58 -22.15 11.51
C ASP A 766 24.96 -23.26 12.51
N LEU A 767 24.12 -23.50 13.53
CA LEU A 767 24.18 -24.70 14.37
C LEU A 767 23.46 -25.88 13.71
N ASN A 768 22.47 -25.60 12.85
CA ASN A 768 21.71 -26.60 12.09
C ASN A 768 22.18 -26.77 10.63
N TYR A 769 22.77 -25.75 10.01
CA TYR A 769 23.18 -25.76 8.60
C TYR A 769 24.64 -25.35 8.39
N GLU A 770 25.44 -26.25 7.81
CA GLU A 770 26.82 -25.97 7.40
C GLU A 770 26.88 -24.96 6.24
N THR A 771 27.77 -23.96 6.31
CA THR A 771 27.95 -22.94 5.25
C THR A 771 28.07 -23.54 3.84
N ILE A 772 28.88 -24.60 3.67
CA ILE A 772 29.11 -25.19 2.34
C ILE A 772 27.84 -25.74 1.68
N LYS A 773 26.85 -26.14 2.49
CA LYS A 773 25.53 -26.59 1.99
C LYS A 773 24.64 -25.41 1.59
N ILE A 774 24.84 -24.24 2.20
CA ILE A 774 24.14 -22.99 1.84
C ILE A 774 24.66 -22.45 0.49
N ASP A 775 25.96 -22.61 0.21
CA ASP A 775 26.55 -22.32 -1.10
C ASP A 775 25.94 -23.24 -2.19
N THR A 776 25.75 -24.54 -1.88
CA THR A 776 25.05 -25.50 -2.76
C THR A 776 23.58 -25.12 -2.99
N VAL A 777 22.85 -24.74 -1.93
CA VAL A 777 21.43 -24.34 -1.99
C VAL A 777 21.24 -23.10 -2.87
N GLN A 778 22.16 -22.14 -2.86
CA GLN A 778 22.10 -21.00 -3.79
C GLN A 778 22.12 -21.45 -5.26
N HIS A 779 23.02 -22.38 -5.60
CA HIS A 779 23.15 -22.85 -6.98
C HIS A 779 21.88 -23.59 -7.43
N SER A 780 21.33 -24.44 -6.56
CA SER A 780 20.04 -25.10 -6.79
C SER A 780 18.91 -24.10 -7.07
N ILE A 781 18.77 -23.04 -6.26
CA ILE A 781 17.74 -22.00 -6.44
C ILE A 781 17.88 -21.30 -7.80
N MET A 782 19.12 -21.00 -8.20
CA MET A 782 19.41 -20.40 -9.51
C MET A 782 19.00 -21.32 -10.66
N LEU A 783 19.36 -22.61 -10.62
CA LEU A 783 18.98 -23.57 -11.65
C LEU A 783 17.45 -23.77 -11.70
N ALA A 784 16.78 -23.83 -10.56
CA ALA A 784 15.31 -23.94 -10.50
C ALA A 784 14.61 -22.71 -11.10
N LEU A 785 15.07 -21.49 -10.79
CA LEU A 785 14.55 -20.25 -11.40
C LEU A 785 14.77 -20.23 -12.93
N MET A 786 15.96 -20.62 -13.39
CA MET A 786 16.28 -20.62 -14.82
C MET A 786 15.55 -21.72 -15.59
N GLY A 787 15.36 -22.90 -14.99
CA GLY A 787 14.58 -23.99 -15.57
C GLY A 787 13.10 -23.65 -15.70
N LEU A 788 12.49 -23.08 -14.64
CA LEU A 788 11.10 -22.61 -14.68
C LEU A 788 10.91 -21.51 -15.73
N THR A 789 11.78 -20.48 -15.76
CA THR A 789 11.65 -19.36 -16.71
C THR A 789 11.91 -19.76 -18.17
N LYS A 790 12.84 -20.69 -18.42
CA LYS A 790 13.09 -21.27 -19.75
C LYS A 790 12.05 -22.31 -20.17
N GLY A 791 11.07 -22.61 -19.31
CA GLY A 791 9.92 -23.46 -19.63
C GLY A 791 10.21 -24.97 -19.63
N LEU A 792 11.19 -25.42 -18.86
CA LEU A 792 11.43 -26.85 -18.64
C LEU A 792 10.24 -27.53 -17.94
N ASP A 793 10.16 -28.85 -18.10
CA ASP A 793 9.30 -29.68 -17.26
C ASP A 793 9.99 -29.99 -15.92
N ILE A 794 9.20 -30.47 -14.95
CA ILE A 794 9.69 -30.74 -13.59
C ILE A 794 10.80 -31.80 -13.57
N ALA A 795 10.80 -32.74 -14.51
CA ALA A 795 11.84 -33.76 -14.65
C ALA A 795 13.17 -33.16 -15.17
N GLY A 796 13.12 -32.25 -16.15
CA GLY A 796 14.29 -31.51 -16.61
C GLY A 796 14.89 -30.64 -15.51
N ILE A 797 14.07 -29.95 -14.72
CA ILE A 797 14.56 -29.12 -13.59
C ILE A 797 15.21 -30.01 -12.51
N GLN A 798 14.61 -31.15 -12.17
CA GLN A 798 15.24 -32.10 -11.24
C GLN A 798 16.57 -32.64 -11.78
N THR A 799 16.67 -32.88 -13.10
CA THR A 799 17.93 -33.34 -13.73
C THR A 799 19.05 -32.29 -13.60
N GLU A 800 18.76 -31.00 -13.80
CA GLU A 800 19.72 -29.91 -13.54
C GLU A 800 20.09 -29.85 -12.05
N LEU A 801 19.13 -30.04 -11.14
CA LEU A 801 19.34 -30.03 -9.69
C LEU A 801 20.19 -31.20 -9.17
N ASP A 802 20.12 -32.38 -9.78
CA ASP A 802 20.93 -33.54 -9.39
C ASP A 802 22.40 -33.36 -9.79
N ASN A 803 22.64 -32.65 -10.91
CA ASN A 803 23.99 -32.34 -11.43
C ASN A 803 24.73 -31.24 -10.65
N VAL A 804 24.05 -30.54 -9.72
CA VAL A 804 24.63 -29.44 -8.89
C VAL A 804 25.94 -29.85 -8.21
N SER A 805 26.11 -31.13 -7.85
CA SER A 805 27.30 -31.63 -7.17
C SER A 805 28.60 -31.63 -8.01
N GLU A 806 28.51 -31.48 -9.33
CA GLU A 806 29.69 -31.39 -10.23
C GLU A 806 30.10 -29.94 -10.55
N ILE A 807 29.30 -28.94 -10.17
CA ILE A 807 29.50 -27.54 -10.54
C ILE A 807 30.02 -26.74 -9.31
N PRO A 808 31.17 -26.03 -9.41
CA PRO A 808 31.62 -25.19 -8.32
C PRO A 808 30.63 -24.03 -8.09
N PRO A 809 30.30 -23.68 -6.83
CA PRO A 809 29.35 -22.62 -6.52
C PRO A 809 29.82 -21.28 -7.10
N TYR A 810 28.87 -20.43 -7.51
CA TYR A 810 29.16 -19.19 -8.21
C TYR A 810 29.96 -18.24 -7.30
N ILE A 811 31.23 -17.98 -7.65
CA ILE A 811 32.19 -17.22 -6.83
C ILE A 811 31.91 -15.70 -6.93
N GLY A 812 30.73 -15.30 -6.46
CA GLY A 812 30.29 -13.94 -6.22
C GLY A 812 29.79 -13.73 -4.78
N ALA A 813 30.07 -14.69 -3.88
CA ALA A 813 29.69 -14.63 -2.47
C ALA A 813 30.57 -13.65 -1.70
N GLN A 814 30.00 -12.51 -1.28
CA GLN A 814 30.68 -11.61 -0.35
C GLN A 814 30.43 -12.10 1.09
N TYR A 815 31.53 -12.34 1.83
CA TYR A 815 31.47 -12.74 3.23
C TYR A 815 31.16 -11.55 4.13
N PHE A 816 29.88 -11.19 4.22
CA PHE A 816 29.38 -10.20 5.16
C PHE A 816 29.38 -10.71 6.62
N THR A 817 30.58 -10.93 7.17
CA THR A 817 30.82 -10.85 8.63
C THR A 817 30.97 -9.39 9.08
N THR A 818 31.25 -8.48 8.13
CA THR A 818 31.21 -7.02 8.27
C THR A 818 30.75 -6.42 6.94
N PRO A 819 29.95 -5.34 6.93
CA PRO A 819 29.67 -4.56 5.72
C PRO A 819 30.94 -3.81 5.27
N SER A 820 31.64 -4.33 4.27
CA SER A 820 32.69 -3.58 3.57
C SER A 820 32.05 -2.47 2.76
N LEU A 821 32.57 -1.24 2.87
CA LEU A 821 31.95 -0.01 2.37
C LEU A 821 32.13 0.22 0.85
N ASP A 822 32.64 -0.79 0.12
CA ASP A 822 33.00 -0.72 -1.30
C ASP A 822 32.03 -1.54 -2.18
N VAL A 823 30.91 -0.93 -2.60
CA VAL A 823 30.08 -1.31 -3.77
C VAL A 823 29.59 -0.05 -4.48
#